data_AF-A0A9N8E4U4-F1
#
_entry.id   AF-A0A9N8E4U4-F1
#
_cell.length_a   1.000
_cell.length_b   1.000
_cell.length_c   1.000
_cell.angle_alpha   90.00
_cell.angle_beta   90.00
_cell.angle_gamma   90.00
#
_symmetry.space_group_name_H-M   'P 1'
#
loop_
_entity.id
_entity.type
_entity.pdbx_description
1 polymer ?
#
loop_
_entity_poly.entity_id
_entity_poly.type
_entity_poly.pdbx_seq_one_letter_code
_entity_poly.pdbx_strand_id
1 'polypeptide(L)'
;MNYSNNNNSHDHDNSSSGSGSPQRHEPLELKVFQASPLAYGNIPIPFIDLDEEEDLIRDAVVMQGSGSTSTNSSNANSNKVRVSFEIATAHGLSTFLAQGTPFLHLSCHGGPRQLFIEDGFGGCHILVVGEHLQSWITAGNHQLQFVFVSACHSRSAGEAFLHAGVPYVICCEQDGFQLLDQAARVFARHFYAALALPHTQVPLAFEIARSAVIQAPEMKRVAGIDPQVEARKFVLLQQQQQQQQQQPSQSQPPQQPQPSQPQQPQQETTPQEHAHTFRQQFMEKSLSMHNITPPKKSTLKKSQSMQILPIPPKPFLERELVMHRILKAFFVDRRQVRLVRIHGPKGSGKVSLAKAIAQYVKKRAMWGQILWLPPLHRDLEFVSPNSMFHAILEDYRQHEKAILIVDTQKFSHESIHALNEFLDRAFEQTKYLKVIVIEDTTGTNNAKIQSTRHATGFECYQDTVELAPLSFDAAAFLFCHACGHKGSGYGAMKKLLRLRDDPIAWTVLGEGNPAKIVILAKEITQPEFQTLIHGKGTTLALDDFTTSLSRVRQIMAADEAPKQQQQQPPHYDSRQVDLKKLVVKDLIKGPKPIPLRTQEEIIHRFLPIFHLEKRVHRKKVPSFIRKASKGEHVVTIINGVVATEKTVEDDSSWIVCGQVANEYYPLTDEKFRAIYDTEHPEPISHTNPQHLFLRENGFQQYRSKRKVYAHEVDESDMHFFRQDSTPTTTTTKEAYFMAPWGSPNRIELGDYLVLQYPDGKDDIYRIERTLFKGSYADVRRTSMQQQADNLRERTTVLEHRMAEYLEQNPGFAPLEGDIRNHLQALMAALNQRQNTASSSSLSLSSP
;
A
#
# COMPACT_ATOMS: atom_id res chain seq x y z
N MET A 1 35.33 51.52 15.07
CA MET A 1 36.68 51.00 15.37
C MET A 1 37.17 50.34 14.08
N ASN A 2 37.81 51.10 13.18
CA ASN A 2 39.27 51.25 13.03
C ASN A 2 39.92 49.89 12.70
N TYR A 3 40.58 49.62 11.57
CA TYR A 3 41.50 50.43 10.75
C TYR A 3 41.56 49.95 9.28
N SER A 4 41.89 50.90 8.41
CA SER A 4 42.25 50.74 6.98
C SER A 4 43.74 50.43 6.75
N ASN A 5 44.07 50.15 5.47
CA ASN A 5 45.36 50.29 4.77
C ASN A 5 46.41 49.16 4.97
N ASN A 6 47.23 48.74 3.99
CA ASN A 6 47.62 49.34 2.70
C ASN A 6 48.40 48.35 1.79
N ASN A 7 48.51 48.75 0.50
CA ASN A 7 49.63 48.57 -0.46
C ASN A 7 49.74 47.32 -1.38
N ASN A 8 49.38 47.53 -2.66
CA ASN A 8 50.23 47.63 -3.88
C ASN A 8 51.64 46.99 -3.84
N SER A 9 52.20 46.33 -4.87
CA SER A 9 52.12 46.53 -6.34
C SER A 9 52.94 45.47 -7.12
N HIS A 10 52.60 45.28 -8.42
CA HIS A 10 53.42 44.79 -9.57
C HIS A 10 53.95 43.35 -9.57
N ASP A 11 54.16 42.64 -10.69
CA ASP A 11 53.65 42.67 -12.07
C ASP A 11 53.95 41.25 -12.65
N HIS A 12 53.23 40.91 -13.72
CA HIS A 12 53.54 39.91 -14.78
C HIS A 12 52.94 38.49 -14.78
N ASP A 13 52.34 38.24 -15.95
CA ASP A 13 52.28 37.00 -16.75
C ASP A 13 51.19 35.95 -16.52
N ASN A 14 50.15 36.10 -17.37
CA ASN A 14 49.72 35.15 -18.41
C ASN A 14 49.16 33.77 -18.04
N SER A 15 48.08 33.44 -18.77
CA SER A 15 47.50 32.11 -19.05
C SER A 15 46.39 31.55 -18.14
N SER A 16 45.19 31.62 -18.71
CA SER A 16 44.01 30.79 -18.52
C SER A 16 44.27 29.32 -18.12
N SER A 17 43.66 28.88 -17.02
CA SER A 17 43.15 27.51 -16.90
C SER A 17 41.87 27.52 -16.06
N GLY A 18 40.75 27.20 -16.72
CA GLY A 18 39.45 27.08 -16.08
C GLY A 18 39.41 25.87 -15.15
N SER A 19 39.29 26.12 -13.86
CA SER A 19 39.01 25.09 -12.86
C SER A 19 37.51 24.78 -12.86
N GLY A 20 37.11 23.88 -13.76
CA GLY A 20 35.83 23.18 -13.65
C GLY A 20 35.83 22.39 -12.34
N SER A 21 34.97 22.80 -11.40
CA SER A 21 34.71 22.03 -10.19
C SER A 21 34.11 20.66 -10.58
N PRO A 22 34.59 19.54 -9.99
CA PRO A 22 34.03 18.23 -10.30
C PRO A 22 32.58 18.19 -9.82
N GLN A 23 31.62 18.06 -10.76
CA GLN A 23 30.23 17.77 -10.45
C GLN A 23 30.20 16.50 -9.58
N ARG A 24 29.79 16.65 -8.33
CA ARG A 24 29.49 15.51 -7.45
C ARG A 24 28.26 14.82 -8.01
N HIS A 25 28.41 13.63 -8.57
CA HIS A 25 27.27 12.78 -8.91
C HIS A 25 26.54 12.40 -7.63
N GLU A 26 25.29 12.84 -7.46
CA GLU A 26 24.44 12.37 -6.39
C GLU A 26 24.15 10.86 -6.56
N PRO A 27 24.08 10.10 -5.45
CA PRO A 27 23.79 8.67 -5.50
C PRO A 27 22.39 8.42 -6.05
N LEU A 28 22.27 7.43 -6.95
CA LEU A 28 20.97 6.98 -7.49
C LEU A 28 20.06 6.50 -6.36
N GLU A 29 18.87 7.09 -6.21
CA GLU A 29 17.89 6.67 -5.20
C GLU A 29 16.81 5.78 -5.84
N LEU A 30 16.80 4.51 -5.44
CA LEU A 30 15.76 3.53 -5.80
C LEU A 30 14.73 3.45 -4.67
N LYS A 31 13.48 3.77 -4.99
CA LYS A 31 12.35 3.52 -4.10
C LYS A 31 11.65 2.23 -4.50
N VAL A 32 11.48 1.34 -3.53
CA VAL A 32 10.78 0.07 -3.70
C VAL A 32 9.46 0.14 -2.93
N PHE A 33 8.36 0.11 -3.66
CA PHE A 33 7.01 -0.03 -3.12
C PHE A 33 6.57 -1.48 -3.19
N GLN A 34 6.09 -2.01 -2.08
CA GLN A 34 5.67 -3.41 -1.95
C GLN A 34 4.24 -3.51 -1.42
N ALA A 35 3.42 -4.36 -2.04
CA ALA A 35 2.08 -4.69 -1.55
C ALA A 35 1.88 -6.20 -1.48
N SER A 36 1.38 -6.64 -0.33
CA SER A 36 0.97 -8.00 -0.02
C SER A 36 -0.31 -7.94 0.85
N PRO A 37 -1.41 -7.37 0.32
CA PRO A 37 -2.69 -7.33 1.02
C PRO A 37 -3.17 -8.76 1.27
N LEU A 38 -3.90 -8.99 2.36
CA LEU A 38 -4.35 -10.34 2.72
C LEU A 38 -5.62 -10.75 1.98
N ALA A 39 -6.47 -9.79 1.63
CA ALA A 39 -7.75 -10.06 1.00
C ALA A 39 -8.33 -8.87 0.22
N TYR A 40 -9.19 -9.18 -0.74
CA TYR A 40 -10.16 -8.24 -1.30
C TYR A 40 -11.57 -8.70 -0.95
N GLY A 41 -12.21 -8.02 0.01
CA GLY A 41 -13.45 -8.50 0.62
C GLY A 41 -13.23 -9.83 1.33
N ASN A 42 -13.93 -10.88 0.87
CA ASN A 42 -13.81 -12.26 1.38
C ASN A 42 -12.95 -13.16 0.48
N ILE A 43 -12.25 -12.58 -0.49
CA ILE A 43 -11.38 -13.32 -1.41
C ILE A 43 -9.94 -13.20 -0.90
N PRO A 44 -9.25 -14.32 -0.59
CA PRO A 44 -7.85 -14.26 -0.16
C PRO A 44 -6.97 -13.81 -1.31
N ILE A 45 -5.96 -13.01 -1.00
CA ILE A 45 -4.89 -12.68 -1.92
C ILE A 45 -3.63 -13.43 -1.44
N PRO A 46 -2.96 -14.19 -2.31
CA PRO A 46 -1.76 -14.95 -1.92
C PRO A 46 -0.68 -14.05 -1.33
N PHE A 47 -0.05 -14.49 -0.25
CA PHE A 47 0.98 -13.69 0.41
C PHE A 47 2.27 -13.61 -0.43
N ILE A 48 2.78 -12.39 -0.66
CA ILE A 48 4.13 -12.12 -1.17
C ILE A 48 5.08 -11.92 0.01
N ASP A 49 6.24 -12.58 -0.04
CA ASP A 49 7.28 -12.52 0.98
C ASP A 49 8.14 -11.25 0.81
N LEU A 50 7.65 -10.16 1.38
CA LEU A 50 8.27 -8.84 1.20
C LEU A 50 9.69 -8.81 1.76
N ASP A 51 9.95 -9.47 2.90
CA ASP A 51 11.27 -9.46 3.55
C ASP A 51 12.32 -10.15 2.68
N GLU A 52 11.96 -11.29 2.08
CA GLU A 52 12.88 -12.01 1.20
C GLU A 52 13.20 -11.21 -0.07
N GLU A 53 12.24 -10.47 -0.62
CA GLU A 53 12.46 -9.54 -1.72
C GLU A 53 13.35 -8.35 -1.31
N GLU A 54 13.14 -7.77 -0.11
CA GLU A 54 14.00 -6.70 0.39
C GLU A 54 15.46 -7.15 0.52
N ASP A 55 15.68 -8.30 1.15
CA ASP A 55 17.02 -8.87 1.35
C ASP A 55 17.71 -9.11 0.00
N LEU A 56 16.98 -9.66 -0.98
CA LEU A 56 17.50 -9.88 -2.33
C LEU A 56 17.93 -8.59 -3.04
N ILE A 57 17.11 -7.54 -2.97
CA ILE A 57 17.42 -6.25 -3.62
C ILE A 57 18.57 -5.56 -2.89
N ARG A 58 18.61 -5.61 -1.56
CA ARG A 58 19.72 -5.06 -0.76
C ARG A 58 21.03 -5.76 -1.10
N ASP A 59 21.04 -7.09 -1.10
CA ASP A 59 22.23 -7.89 -1.41
C ASP A 59 22.74 -7.61 -2.83
N ALA A 60 21.82 -7.54 -3.81
CA ALA A 60 22.15 -7.22 -5.20
C ALA A 60 22.88 -5.88 -5.35
N VAL A 61 22.49 -4.89 -4.56
CA VAL A 61 23.09 -3.54 -4.58
C VAL A 61 24.38 -3.47 -3.75
N VAL A 62 24.52 -4.28 -2.70
CA VAL A 62 25.69 -4.25 -1.78
C VAL A 62 26.86 -5.10 -2.25
N MET A 63 26.63 -6.26 -2.90
CA MET A 63 27.69 -7.23 -3.23
C MET A 63 28.81 -6.69 -4.16
N GLN A 64 28.64 -5.51 -4.75
CA GLN A 64 29.64 -4.88 -5.64
C GLN A 64 30.62 -3.93 -4.90
N GLY A 65 30.44 -3.69 -3.58
CA GLY A 65 31.30 -2.79 -2.80
C GLY A 65 32.50 -3.43 -2.09
N SER A 66 32.56 -4.76 -2.01
CA SER A 66 33.47 -5.49 -1.11
C SER A 66 34.62 -6.22 -1.82
N GLY A 67 34.77 -6.04 -3.14
CA GLY A 67 35.69 -6.80 -3.98
C GLY A 67 37.14 -6.32 -4.04
N SER A 68 37.59 -5.42 -3.16
CA SER A 68 39.00 -4.98 -3.14
C SER A 68 39.55 -4.90 -1.71
N THR A 69 40.12 -6.00 -1.23
CA THR A 69 41.23 -5.94 -0.26
C THR A 69 42.44 -5.31 -0.93
N SER A 70 42.51 -3.97 -0.91
CA SER A 70 43.72 -3.21 -1.16
C SER A 70 43.71 -2.00 -0.25
N THR A 71 44.64 -2.01 0.69
CA THR A 71 45.02 -0.93 1.57
C THR A 71 45.26 0.38 0.82
N ASN A 72 44.79 1.49 1.39
CA ASN A 72 45.21 2.87 1.13
C ASN A 72 45.04 3.39 -0.31
N SER A 73 43.84 3.84 -0.66
CA SER A 73 43.67 4.97 -1.58
C SER A 73 42.35 5.68 -1.32
N SER A 74 42.41 6.96 -0.97
CA SER A 74 41.31 7.84 -0.62
C SER A 74 40.57 8.39 -1.85
N ASN A 75 40.21 7.52 -2.80
CA ASN A 75 39.39 7.88 -3.96
C ASN A 75 38.47 6.71 -4.33
N ALA A 76 37.30 6.61 -3.69
CA ALA A 76 36.27 5.65 -4.02
C ALA A 76 34.94 6.37 -4.27
N ASN A 77 34.81 6.96 -5.47
CA ASN A 77 33.51 7.24 -6.09
C ASN A 77 32.85 5.90 -6.44
N SER A 78 32.36 5.18 -5.43
CA SER A 78 31.46 4.05 -5.63
C SER A 78 30.06 4.61 -5.89
N ASN A 79 29.50 4.32 -7.07
CA ASN A 79 28.08 4.56 -7.37
C ASN A 79 27.22 3.77 -6.38
N LYS A 80 26.94 4.34 -5.21
CA LYS A 80 26.05 3.73 -4.22
C LYS A 80 24.61 4.00 -4.64
N VAL A 81 23.94 2.98 -5.19
CA VAL A 81 22.48 3.02 -5.29
C VAL A 81 21.92 2.95 -3.87
N ARG A 82 21.18 3.97 -3.44
CA ARG A 82 20.48 3.99 -2.16
C ARG A 82 19.10 3.38 -2.35
N VAL A 83 18.81 2.28 -1.67
CA VAL A 83 17.50 1.63 -1.73
C VAL A 83 16.70 1.96 -0.47
N SER A 84 15.46 2.38 -0.65
CA SER A 84 14.48 2.52 0.43
C SER A 84 13.20 1.75 0.10
N PHE A 85 12.56 1.21 1.13
CA PHE A 85 11.38 0.35 1.00
C PHE A 85 10.18 1.01 1.66
N GLU A 86 9.01 0.85 1.07
CA GLU A 86 7.76 1.36 1.58
C GLU A 86 6.59 0.45 1.20
N ILE A 87 5.58 0.40 2.06
CA ILE A 87 4.34 -0.31 1.76
C ILE A 87 3.55 0.49 0.72
N ALA A 88 3.17 -0.17 -0.37
CA ALA A 88 2.44 0.45 -1.47
C ALA A 88 1.00 0.72 -1.07
N THR A 89 0.75 1.88 -0.46
CA THR A 89 -0.59 2.44 -0.26
C THR A 89 -0.88 3.46 -1.37
N ALA A 90 -2.16 3.72 -1.64
CA ALA A 90 -2.54 4.73 -2.61
C ALA A 90 -1.91 6.10 -2.30
N HIS A 91 -1.88 6.47 -1.01
CA HIS A 91 -1.29 7.73 -0.55
C HIS A 91 0.23 7.77 -0.71
N GLY A 92 0.95 6.73 -0.28
CA GLY A 92 2.40 6.67 -0.39
C GLY A 92 2.85 6.71 -1.84
N LEU A 93 2.21 5.91 -2.70
CA LEU A 93 2.51 5.86 -4.12
C LEU A 93 2.15 7.19 -4.83
N SER A 94 0.96 7.76 -4.58
CA SER A 94 0.57 9.03 -5.21
C SER A 94 1.48 10.19 -4.80
N THR A 95 1.86 10.24 -3.52
CA THR A 95 2.76 11.26 -2.98
C THR A 95 4.15 11.14 -3.59
N PHE A 96 4.69 9.92 -3.69
CA PHE A 96 5.97 9.67 -4.34
C PHE A 96 5.96 10.07 -5.81
N LEU A 97 4.94 9.65 -6.56
CA LEU A 97 4.80 9.97 -7.99
C LEU A 97 4.67 11.48 -8.21
N ALA A 98 3.98 12.20 -7.33
CA ALA A 98 3.84 13.65 -7.40
C ALA A 98 5.12 14.42 -7.02
N GLN A 99 6.01 13.85 -6.22
CA GLN A 99 7.25 14.50 -5.76
C GLN A 99 8.41 14.43 -6.77
N GLY A 100 8.34 13.56 -7.78
CA GLY A 100 9.28 13.58 -8.89
C GLY A 100 10.62 12.86 -8.64
N THR A 101 10.58 11.67 -8.08
CA THR A 101 11.75 10.81 -7.86
C THR A 101 12.15 10.02 -9.12
N PRO A 102 13.43 9.62 -9.29
CA PRO A 102 13.92 9.11 -10.57
C PRO A 102 13.74 7.60 -10.80
N PHE A 103 13.76 6.74 -9.77
CA PHE A 103 13.70 5.28 -9.93
C PHE A 103 12.65 4.64 -9.01
N LEU A 104 11.74 3.89 -9.62
CA LEU A 104 10.66 3.17 -8.92
C LEU A 104 10.74 1.66 -9.20
N HIS A 105 10.65 0.87 -8.15
CA HIS A 105 10.23 -0.53 -8.22
C HIS A 105 8.87 -0.65 -7.53
N LEU A 106 7.89 -1.26 -8.19
CA LEU A 106 6.58 -1.57 -7.62
C LEU A 106 6.35 -3.08 -7.68
N SER A 107 6.37 -3.73 -6.53
CA SER A 107 6.10 -5.16 -6.36
C SER A 107 4.71 -5.36 -5.78
N CYS A 108 3.82 -6.00 -6.53
CA CYS A 108 2.43 -6.22 -6.11
C CYS A 108 1.75 -7.31 -6.94
N HIS A 109 0.55 -7.71 -6.55
CA HIS A 109 -0.33 -8.47 -7.44
C HIS A 109 -0.96 -7.58 -8.50
N GLY A 110 -1.30 -8.15 -9.65
CA GLY A 110 -1.89 -7.40 -10.76
C GLY A 110 -2.88 -8.23 -11.56
N GLY A 111 -3.83 -7.52 -12.18
CA GLY A 111 -4.74 -8.02 -13.21
C GLY A 111 -4.66 -7.14 -14.46
N PRO A 112 -5.41 -7.48 -15.53
CA PRO A 112 -5.23 -6.85 -16.85
C PRO A 112 -5.23 -5.32 -16.89
N ARG A 113 -5.98 -4.66 -16.01
CA ARG A 113 -6.06 -3.19 -15.92
C ARG A 113 -5.99 -2.64 -14.49
N GLN A 114 -5.49 -3.45 -13.55
CA GLN A 114 -5.54 -3.15 -12.13
C GLN A 114 -4.31 -3.66 -11.39
N LEU A 115 -3.84 -2.87 -10.43
CA LEU A 115 -2.80 -3.29 -9.47
C LEU A 115 -3.42 -3.38 -8.08
N PHE A 116 -3.00 -4.38 -7.31
CA PHE A 116 -3.49 -4.62 -5.96
C PHE A 116 -2.51 -4.03 -4.96
N ILE A 117 -2.89 -2.89 -4.40
CA ILE A 117 -2.10 -2.14 -3.43
C ILE A 117 -2.80 -2.21 -2.05
N GLU A 118 -2.15 -1.71 -1.02
CA GLU A 118 -2.58 -1.87 0.37
C GLU A 118 -3.61 -0.80 0.74
N ASP A 119 -4.65 -1.20 1.48
CA ASP A 119 -5.62 -0.27 2.08
C ASP A 119 -5.15 0.31 3.44
N GLY A 120 -4.03 -0.20 3.96
CA GLY A 120 -3.44 0.17 5.25
C GLY A 120 -3.96 -0.62 6.46
N PHE A 121 -4.97 -1.49 6.27
CA PHE A 121 -5.66 -2.24 7.33
C PHE A 121 -5.70 -3.76 7.10
N GLY A 122 -4.93 -4.26 6.13
CA GLY A 122 -4.82 -5.67 5.79
C GLY A 122 -5.61 -6.07 4.56
N GLY A 123 -6.41 -5.17 4.00
CA GLY A 123 -7.17 -5.38 2.77
C GLY A 123 -6.48 -4.77 1.55
N CYS A 124 -7.12 -4.98 0.40
CA CYS A 124 -6.66 -4.54 -0.89
C CYS A 124 -7.39 -3.27 -1.35
N HIS A 125 -6.62 -2.26 -1.74
CA HIS A 125 -7.07 -1.15 -2.58
C HIS A 125 -6.76 -1.47 -4.04
N ILE A 126 -7.77 -1.37 -4.92
CA ILE A 126 -7.59 -1.63 -6.35
C ILE A 126 -7.18 -0.34 -7.05
N LEU A 127 -5.95 -0.30 -7.57
CA LEU A 127 -5.47 0.81 -8.37
C LEU A 127 -5.77 0.58 -9.86
N VAL A 128 -6.72 1.34 -10.39
CA VAL A 128 -7.05 1.33 -11.82
C VAL A 128 -6.01 2.12 -12.61
N VAL A 129 -5.36 1.44 -13.56
CA VAL A 129 -4.23 1.97 -14.33
C VAL A 129 -4.59 3.21 -15.16
N GLY A 130 -5.77 3.23 -15.79
CA GLY A 130 -6.17 4.33 -16.68
C GLY A 130 -6.55 5.62 -15.93
N GLU A 131 -7.37 5.52 -14.89
CA GLU A 131 -7.95 6.70 -14.23
C GLU A 131 -7.04 7.29 -13.15
N HIS A 132 -6.42 6.45 -12.32
CA HIS A 132 -5.68 6.90 -11.14
C HIS A 132 -4.18 7.05 -11.40
N LEU A 133 -3.55 6.02 -11.98
CA LEU A 133 -2.10 5.99 -12.15
C LEU A 133 -1.61 7.05 -13.13
N GLN A 134 -2.29 7.22 -14.27
CA GLN A 134 -1.95 8.27 -15.24
C GLN A 134 -2.07 9.67 -14.62
N SER A 135 -3.16 9.94 -13.90
CA SER A 135 -3.37 11.25 -13.24
C SER A 135 -2.26 11.57 -12.23
N TRP A 136 -1.78 10.58 -11.47
CA TRP A 136 -0.72 10.79 -10.48
C TRP A 136 0.63 11.09 -11.14
N ILE A 137 0.95 10.43 -12.25
CA ILE A 137 2.21 10.66 -12.95
C ILE A 137 2.23 12.04 -13.62
N THR A 138 1.13 12.45 -14.26
CA THR A 138 1.01 13.77 -14.88
C THR A 138 1.16 14.90 -13.83
N ALA A 139 0.64 14.71 -12.62
CA ALA A 139 0.78 15.69 -11.54
C ALA A 139 2.24 15.88 -11.07
N GLY A 140 3.10 14.87 -11.23
CA GLY A 140 4.51 14.88 -10.82
C GLY A 140 5.49 15.49 -11.82
N ASN A 141 4.99 16.10 -12.91
CA ASN A 141 5.81 16.77 -13.94
C ASN A 141 6.93 15.89 -14.55
N HIS A 142 6.69 14.58 -14.68
CA HIS A 142 7.48 13.66 -15.52
C HIS A 142 8.97 13.46 -15.13
N GLN A 143 9.32 13.51 -13.84
CA GLN A 143 10.73 13.36 -13.40
C GLN A 143 11.23 11.90 -13.30
N LEU A 144 10.33 10.91 -13.42
CA LEU A 144 10.68 9.48 -13.38
C LEU A 144 11.51 9.06 -14.59
N GLN A 145 12.69 8.48 -14.34
CA GLN A 145 13.62 8.01 -15.37
C GLN A 145 13.46 6.51 -15.65
N PHE A 146 13.03 5.76 -14.64
CA PHE A 146 12.87 4.31 -14.73
C PHE A 146 11.79 3.80 -13.79
N VAL A 147 11.00 2.84 -14.28
CA VAL A 147 10.01 2.11 -13.48
C VAL A 147 10.15 0.61 -13.74
N PHE A 148 10.12 -0.20 -12.68
CA PHE A 148 9.89 -1.64 -12.76
C PHE A 148 8.58 -1.99 -12.05
N VAL A 149 7.57 -2.41 -12.80
CA VAL A 149 6.31 -2.96 -12.25
C VAL A 149 6.37 -4.48 -12.23
N SER A 150 6.81 -5.02 -11.10
CA SER A 150 6.82 -6.46 -10.80
C SER A 150 5.42 -6.89 -10.34
N ALA A 151 4.54 -7.16 -11.31
CA ALA A 151 3.19 -7.65 -11.08
C ALA A 151 2.68 -8.48 -12.27
N CYS A 152 1.76 -9.42 -12.02
CA CYS A 152 1.08 -10.15 -13.10
C CYS A 152 0.29 -9.18 -13.99
N HIS A 153 0.30 -9.41 -15.31
CA HIS A 153 -0.39 -8.57 -16.30
C HIS A 153 -0.01 -7.08 -16.27
N SER A 154 1.18 -6.72 -15.80
CA SER A 154 1.56 -5.33 -15.56
C SER A 154 1.84 -4.51 -16.83
N ARG A 155 1.72 -5.09 -18.04
CA ARG A 155 1.92 -4.37 -19.30
C ARG A 155 1.05 -3.11 -19.45
N SER A 156 -0.21 -3.15 -19.03
CA SER A 156 -1.06 -1.94 -19.07
C SER A 156 -0.52 -0.83 -18.18
N ALA A 157 -0.06 -1.19 -16.97
CA ALA A 157 0.59 -0.25 -16.07
C ALA A 157 1.90 0.27 -16.69
N GLY A 158 2.68 -0.62 -17.31
CA GLY A 158 3.90 -0.27 -18.02
C GLY A 158 3.68 0.74 -19.15
N GLU A 159 2.67 0.51 -19.99
CA GLU A 159 2.27 1.40 -21.07
C GLU A 159 1.77 2.75 -20.53
N ALA A 160 1.04 2.76 -19.40
CA ALA A 160 0.64 4.00 -18.75
C ALA A 160 1.85 4.84 -18.27
N PHE A 161 2.86 4.20 -17.67
CA PHE A 161 4.12 4.89 -17.32
C PHE A 161 4.85 5.40 -18.56
N LEU A 162 4.94 4.60 -19.62
CA LEU A 162 5.60 4.98 -20.87
C LEU A 162 4.90 6.18 -21.54
N HIS A 163 3.56 6.15 -21.65
CA HIS A 163 2.75 7.25 -22.17
C HIS A 163 2.85 8.51 -21.32
N ALA A 164 3.03 8.33 -20.01
CA ALA A 164 3.29 9.42 -19.08
C ALA A 164 4.76 9.87 -19.07
N GLY A 165 5.53 9.58 -20.12
CA GLY A 165 6.84 10.18 -20.33
C GLY A 165 8.02 9.42 -19.73
N VAL A 166 7.81 8.29 -19.05
CA VAL A 166 8.91 7.53 -18.43
C VAL A 166 9.79 6.91 -19.52
N PRO A 167 11.11 7.17 -19.56
CA PRO A 167 11.99 6.69 -20.63
C PRO A 167 12.11 5.17 -20.71
N TYR A 168 12.20 4.49 -19.56
CA TYR A 168 12.38 3.05 -19.47
C TYR A 168 11.40 2.44 -18.47
N VAL A 169 10.63 1.44 -18.92
CA VAL A 169 9.69 0.73 -18.06
C VAL A 169 9.85 -0.77 -18.23
N ILE A 170 10.11 -1.49 -17.15
CA ILE A 170 10.05 -2.96 -17.12
C ILE A 170 8.70 -3.38 -16.56
N CYS A 171 8.01 -4.27 -17.26
CA CYS A 171 6.74 -4.84 -16.87
C CYS A 171 6.64 -6.30 -17.31
N CYS A 172 5.52 -6.95 -17.02
CA CYS A 172 5.23 -8.32 -17.42
C CYS A 172 4.09 -8.38 -18.44
N GLU A 173 4.17 -9.32 -19.38
CA GLU A 173 3.22 -9.51 -20.47
C GLU A 173 1.77 -9.74 -20.01
N GLN A 174 0.80 -9.40 -20.85
CA GLN A 174 -0.63 -9.45 -20.52
C GLN A 174 -1.30 -10.81 -20.73
N ASP A 175 -0.69 -11.73 -21.47
CA ASP A 175 -1.32 -12.90 -22.12
C ASP A 175 -1.79 -14.05 -21.21
N GLY A 176 -2.49 -13.77 -20.11
CA GLY A 176 -3.16 -14.83 -19.31
C GLY A 176 -2.23 -15.69 -18.44
N PHE A 177 -0.91 -15.49 -18.51
CA PHE A 177 0.07 -16.28 -17.75
C PHE A 177 0.45 -15.61 -16.44
N GLN A 178 0.31 -16.32 -15.31
CA GLN A 178 0.83 -15.89 -14.02
C GLN A 178 2.36 -15.84 -14.06
N LEU A 179 2.95 -14.77 -13.52
CA LEU A 179 4.39 -14.66 -13.34
C LEU A 179 4.81 -15.47 -12.10
N LEU A 180 5.80 -16.35 -12.24
CA LEU A 180 6.33 -17.08 -11.09
C LEU A 180 7.14 -16.14 -10.18
N ASP A 181 6.82 -16.12 -8.88
CA ASP A 181 7.54 -15.33 -7.87
C ASP A 181 9.06 -15.57 -7.89
N GLN A 182 9.48 -16.84 -8.01
CA GLN A 182 10.90 -17.18 -8.13
C GLN A 182 11.57 -16.52 -9.36
N ALA A 183 10.86 -16.43 -10.49
CA ALA A 183 11.38 -15.80 -11.69
C ALA A 183 11.53 -14.29 -11.49
N ALA A 184 10.52 -13.63 -10.89
CA ALA A 184 10.56 -12.20 -10.55
C ALA A 184 11.75 -11.86 -9.65
N ARG A 185 11.99 -12.68 -8.63
CA ARG A 185 13.12 -12.54 -7.70
C ARG A 185 14.48 -12.73 -8.37
N VAL A 186 14.64 -13.78 -9.18
CA VAL A 186 15.88 -14.02 -9.93
C VAL A 186 16.15 -12.87 -10.89
N PHE A 187 15.12 -12.40 -11.58
CA PHE A 187 15.21 -11.26 -12.50
C PHE A 187 15.63 -9.99 -11.76
N ALA A 188 14.91 -9.59 -10.71
CA ALA A 188 15.18 -8.37 -9.94
C ALA A 188 16.60 -8.36 -9.37
N ARG A 189 17.04 -9.48 -8.77
CA ARG A 189 18.41 -9.62 -8.23
C ARG A 189 19.47 -9.33 -9.29
N HIS A 190 19.38 -9.96 -10.45
CA HIS A 190 20.40 -9.80 -11.50
C HIS A 190 20.27 -8.46 -12.24
N PHE A 191 19.05 -7.95 -12.39
CA PHE A 191 18.80 -6.64 -12.97
C PHE A 191 19.48 -5.54 -12.14
N TYR A 192 19.20 -5.48 -10.83
CA TYR A 192 19.80 -4.47 -9.96
C TYR A 192 21.30 -4.66 -9.76
N ALA A 193 21.79 -5.91 -9.71
CA ALA A 193 23.22 -6.17 -9.67
C ALA A 193 23.93 -5.67 -10.95
N ALA A 194 23.32 -5.85 -12.12
CA ALA A 194 23.86 -5.34 -13.38
C ALA A 194 23.78 -3.81 -13.46
N LEU A 195 22.66 -3.21 -13.02
CA LEU A 195 22.47 -1.75 -13.03
C LEU A 195 23.41 -1.03 -12.06
N ALA A 196 23.84 -1.70 -11.00
CA ALA A 196 24.84 -1.17 -10.07
C ALA A 196 26.27 -1.11 -10.67
N LEU A 197 26.53 -1.78 -11.81
CA LEU A 197 27.82 -1.72 -12.47
C LEU A 197 28.01 -0.39 -13.23
N PRO A 198 29.21 0.23 -13.17
CA PRO A 198 29.50 1.42 -13.96
C PRO A 198 29.21 1.20 -15.45
N HIS A 199 28.67 2.23 -16.10
CA HIS A 199 28.38 2.26 -17.55
C HIS A 199 27.37 1.22 -18.07
N THR A 200 26.69 0.46 -17.20
CA THR A 200 25.63 -0.46 -17.63
C THR A 200 24.32 0.31 -17.81
N GLN A 201 23.75 0.26 -19.02
CA GLN A 201 22.48 0.88 -19.33
C GLN A 201 21.31 -0.08 -19.05
N VAL A 202 20.11 0.47 -18.87
CA VAL A 202 18.88 -0.29 -18.57
C VAL A 202 18.64 -1.44 -19.57
N PRO A 203 18.75 -1.26 -20.91
CA PRO A 203 18.55 -2.36 -21.85
C PRO A 203 19.53 -3.53 -21.67
N LEU A 204 20.78 -3.24 -21.36
CA LEU A 204 21.78 -4.28 -21.12
C LEU A 204 21.53 -5.01 -19.79
N ALA A 205 21.21 -4.28 -18.73
CA ALA A 205 20.85 -4.87 -17.43
C ALA A 205 19.61 -5.78 -17.55
N PHE A 206 18.63 -5.37 -18.36
CA PHE A 206 17.43 -6.16 -18.68
C PHE A 206 17.78 -7.50 -19.34
N GLU A 207 18.62 -7.50 -20.37
CA GLU A 207 19.01 -8.74 -21.06
C GLU A 207 19.86 -9.67 -20.17
N ILE A 208 20.74 -9.10 -19.32
CA ILE A 208 21.47 -9.88 -18.30
C ILE A 208 20.48 -10.58 -17.35
N ALA A 209 19.47 -9.86 -16.87
CA ALA A 209 18.46 -10.40 -15.97
C ALA A 209 17.61 -11.51 -16.63
N ARG A 210 17.19 -11.33 -17.88
CA ARG A 210 16.47 -12.38 -18.65
C ARG A 210 17.31 -13.63 -18.81
N SER A 211 18.58 -13.47 -19.20
CA SER A 211 19.52 -14.59 -19.32
C SER A 211 19.70 -15.32 -17.99
N ALA A 212 19.76 -14.59 -16.88
CA ALA A 212 19.87 -15.18 -15.55
C ALA A 212 18.65 -16.03 -15.16
N VAL A 213 17.43 -15.61 -15.50
CA VAL A 213 16.21 -16.43 -15.28
C VAL A 213 16.30 -17.76 -16.03
N ILE A 214 16.78 -17.74 -17.28
CA ILE A 214 16.95 -18.95 -18.12
C ILE A 214 17.97 -19.91 -17.49
N GLN A 215 19.07 -19.38 -16.95
CA GLN A 215 20.18 -20.20 -16.46
C GLN A 215 20.06 -20.63 -15.00
N ALA A 216 19.19 -19.98 -14.22
CA ALA A 216 19.07 -20.20 -12.78
C ALA A 216 18.78 -21.69 -12.44
N PRO A 217 19.61 -22.33 -11.60
CA PRO A 217 19.38 -23.71 -11.15
C PRO A 217 18.06 -23.88 -10.39
N GLU A 218 17.59 -22.83 -9.71
CA GLU A 218 16.29 -22.80 -9.04
C GLU A 218 15.13 -22.91 -10.04
N MET A 219 15.20 -22.19 -11.17
CA MET A 219 14.17 -22.25 -12.22
C MET A 219 14.13 -23.61 -12.91
N LYS A 220 15.29 -24.24 -13.14
CA LYS A 220 15.38 -25.59 -13.73
C LYS A 220 14.82 -26.69 -12.82
N ARG A 221 14.64 -26.41 -11.53
CA ARG A 221 14.04 -27.33 -10.54
C ARG A 221 12.53 -27.18 -10.42
N VAL A 222 11.94 -26.11 -10.97
CA VAL A 222 10.49 -25.91 -10.98
C VAL A 222 9.89 -26.74 -12.10
N ALA A 223 9.21 -27.83 -11.74
CA ALA A 223 8.66 -28.76 -12.71
C ALA A 223 7.49 -28.16 -13.51
N GLY A 224 7.45 -28.45 -14.82
CA GLY A 224 6.40 -27.94 -15.72
C GLY A 224 6.57 -26.49 -16.14
N ILE A 225 7.63 -25.82 -15.67
CA ILE A 225 8.01 -24.48 -16.10
C ILE A 225 9.18 -24.59 -17.07
N ASP A 226 9.05 -23.96 -18.23
CA ASP A 226 10.19 -23.70 -19.11
C ASP A 226 10.80 -22.34 -18.72
N PRO A 227 12.05 -22.29 -18.22
CA PRO A 227 12.71 -21.03 -17.88
C PRO A 227 12.79 -20.04 -19.06
N GLN A 228 12.82 -20.53 -20.31
CA GLN A 228 12.76 -19.69 -21.51
C GLN A 228 11.41 -18.99 -21.63
N VAL A 229 10.32 -19.72 -21.39
CA VAL A 229 8.97 -19.16 -21.42
C VAL A 229 8.80 -18.15 -20.30
N GLU A 230 9.31 -18.42 -19.10
CA GLU A 230 9.24 -17.44 -18.00
C GLU A 230 10.06 -16.18 -18.27
N ALA A 231 11.30 -16.32 -18.76
CA ALA A 231 12.13 -15.17 -19.09
C ALA A 231 11.55 -14.29 -20.21
N ARG A 232 10.65 -14.83 -21.06
CA ARG A 232 9.93 -14.07 -22.10
C ARG A 232 8.78 -13.23 -21.56
N LYS A 233 8.30 -13.49 -20.34
CA LYS A 233 7.22 -12.69 -19.75
C LYS A 233 7.66 -11.29 -19.35
N PHE A 234 8.95 -11.09 -19.08
CA PHE A 234 9.51 -9.76 -18.81
C PHE A 234 9.64 -8.97 -20.11
N VAL A 235 9.15 -7.73 -20.09
CA VAL A 235 9.12 -6.81 -21.23
C VAL A 235 9.76 -5.49 -20.83
N LEU A 236 10.62 -4.95 -21.70
CA LEU A 236 11.17 -3.60 -21.58
C LEU A 236 10.45 -2.70 -22.59
N LEU A 237 9.77 -1.68 -22.09
CA LEU A 237 9.16 -0.60 -22.86
C LEU A 237 10.09 0.62 -22.83
N GLN A 238 10.30 1.25 -23.98
CA GLN A 238 11.16 2.43 -24.11
C GLN A 238 10.60 3.39 -25.16
N GLN A 239 10.82 4.70 -24.98
CA GLN A 239 10.40 5.70 -25.96
C GLN A 239 11.20 5.54 -27.25
N GLN A 240 10.53 5.42 -28.39
CA GLN A 240 11.19 5.49 -29.68
C GLN A 240 11.67 6.92 -29.92
N GLN A 241 12.99 7.14 -30.00
CA GLN A 241 13.52 8.40 -30.49
C GLN A 241 13.08 8.57 -31.95
N GLN A 242 12.17 9.51 -32.22
CA GLN A 242 11.86 9.92 -33.58
C GLN A 242 13.12 10.54 -34.20
N GLN A 243 13.88 9.73 -34.95
CA GLN A 243 14.78 10.29 -35.95
C GLN A 243 13.90 10.95 -37.01
N GLN A 244 13.91 12.29 -37.05
CA GLN A 244 13.39 13.06 -38.18
C GLN A 244 14.21 12.71 -39.44
N GLN A 245 13.81 11.64 -40.14
CA GLN A 245 14.23 11.44 -41.52
C GLN A 245 13.29 12.26 -42.40
N GLN A 246 13.74 13.47 -42.72
CA GLN A 246 13.21 14.26 -43.82
C GLN A 246 13.34 13.44 -45.10
N GLN A 247 12.23 13.04 -45.70
CA GLN A 247 12.20 12.51 -47.06
C GLN A 247 12.42 13.65 -48.06
N PRO A 248 13.35 13.54 -49.01
CA PRO A 248 13.26 14.29 -50.24
C PRO A 248 12.38 13.52 -51.22
N SER A 249 11.22 14.10 -51.53
CA SER A 249 10.40 13.76 -52.68
C SER A 249 11.14 14.06 -53.97
N GLN A 250 11.33 13.07 -54.85
CA GLN A 250 11.26 13.29 -56.30
C GLN A 250 11.07 11.97 -57.07
N SER A 251 10.08 12.02 -57.94
CA SER A 251 9.51 11.01 -58.82
C SER A 251 10.18 11.00 -60.19
N GLN A 252 10.56 9.83 -60.75
CA GLN A 252 10.57 9.54 -62.20
C GLN A 252 10.42 8.02 -62.51
N PRO A 253 9.93 7.65 -63.73
CA PRO A 253 9.20 6.40 -64.02
C PRO A 253 10.04 5.32 -64.78
N PRO A 254 9.49 4.13 -65.14
CA PRO A 254 10.21 2.85 -65.17
C PRO A 254 10.90 2.52 -66.50
N GLN A 255 12.01 1.76 -66.45
CA GLN A 255 12.61 1.11 -67.63
C GLN A 255 12.87 -0.38 -67.37
N GLN A 256 12.38 -1.24 -68.28
CA GLN A 256 12.63 -2.68 -68.38
C GLN A 256 13.88 -2.97 -69.29
N PRO A 257 14.24 -4.21 -69.67
CA PRO A 257 15.42 -4.90 -69.10
C PRO A 257 16.49 -5.38 -70.14
N GLN A 258 17.76 -5.41 -69.70
CA GLN A 258 18.86 -6.37 -70.02
C GLN A 258 19.37 -6.55 -71.49
N PRO A 259 20.66 -6.87 -71.73
CA PRO A 259 21.18 -8.24 -71.57
C PRO A 259 22.58 -8.41 -70.90
N SER A 260 22.67 -9.57 -70.24
CA SER A 260 23.73 -10.24 -69.48
C SER A 260 24.97 -10.72 -70.23
N GLN A 261 26.07 -10.96 -69.48
CA GLN A 261 27.00 -12.11 -69.56
C GLN A 261 28.04 -12.07 -68.40
N PRO A 262 28.70 -13.17 -68.00
CA PRO A 262 28.16 -14.40 -67.42
C PRO A 262 28.72 -14.71 -65.99
N GLN A 263 27.95 -15.43 -65.19
CA GLN A 263 28.30 -15.89 -63.84
C GLN A 263 29.01 -17.24 -63.83
N GLN A 264 29.88 -17.43 -62.83
CA GLN A 264 30.19 -18.71 -62.19
C GLN A 264 30.27 -18.49 -60.64
N PRO A 265 30.07 -19.54 -59.83
CA PRO A 265 28.99 -19.59 -58.84
C PRO A 265 29.36 -19.11 -57.42
N GLN A 266 28.39 -18.45 -56.76
CA GLN A 266 28.41 -18.11 -55.34
C GLN A 266 27.84 -19.27 -54.51
N GLN A 267 28.57 -19.67 -53.47
CA GLN A 267 28.08 -20.49 -52.37
C GLN A 267 27.48 -19.61 -51.27
N GLU A 268 26.33 -20.04 -50.75
CA GLU A 268 25.63 -19.47 -49.61
C GLU A 268 26.48 -19.50 -48.34
N THR A 269 26.58 -18.37 -47.62
CA THR A 269 26.94 -18.37 -46.20
C THR A 269 26.01 -17.46 -45.39
N THR A 270 25.46 -18.08 -44.35
CA THR A 270 24.55 -17.57 -43.33
C THR A 270 25.22 -16.59 -42.35
N PRO A 271 24.50 -15.65 -41.73
CA PRO A 271 25.05 -14.76 -40.71
C PRO A 271 25.08 -15.43 -39.33
N GLN A 272 26.20 -16.08 -39.01
CA GLN A 272 26.60 -16.47 -37.65
C GLN A 272 28.03 -15.97 -37.39
N GLU A 273 28.21 -14.70 -37.01
CA GLU A 273 29.59 -14.25 -36.69
C GLU A 273 29.72 -13.12 -35.66
N HIS A 274 28.73 -12.91 -34.77
CA HIS A 274 28.88 -12.00 -33.63
C HIS A 274 28.78 -12.68 -32.25
N ALA A 275 28.60 -14.01 -32.19
CA ALA A 275 28.48 -14.77 -30.94
C ALA A 275 29.76 -15.52 -30.51
N HIS A 276 30.80 -15.56 -31.35
CA HIS A 276 31.98 -16.41 -31.10
C HIS A 276 33.18 -15.70 -30.46
N THR A 277 33.26 -14.37 -30.52
CA THR A 277 34.42 -13.63 -29.99
C THR A 277 34.33 -13.36 -28.48
N PHE A 278 33.13 -13.42 -27.89
CA PHE A 278 32.92 -13.23 -26.44
C PHE A 278 33.07 -14.52 -25.60
N ARG A 279 33.11 -15.70 -26.26
CA ARG A 279 33.17 -17.00 -25.59
C ARG A 279 34.57 -17.37 -25.08
N GLN A 280 35.63 -16.76 -25.62
CA GLN A 280 37.02 -17.11 -25.26
C GLN A 280 37.58 -16.30 -24.08
N GLN A 281 37.14 -15.06 -23.85
CA GLN A 281 37.71 -14.23 -22.77
C GLN A 281 37.11 -14.49 -21.38
N PHE A 282 35.99 -15.23 -21.27
CA PHE A 282 35.35 -15.55 -19.99
C PHE A 282 35.65 -16.96 -19.46
N MET A 283 36.30 -17.83 -20.24
CA MET A 283 36.62 -19.21 -19.82
C MET A 283 37.93 -19.33 -19.01
N GLU A 284 38.84 -18.36 -19.08
CA GLU A 284 40.15 -18.46 -18.40
C GLU A 284 40.19 -17.96 -16.95
N LYS A 285 39.10 -17.37 -16.43
CA LYS A 285 39.02 -16.93 -15.02
C LYS A 285 38.16 -17.81 -14.10
N SER A 286 37.62 -18.93 -14.60
CA SER A 286 36.77 -19.85 -13.82
C SER A 286 37.44 -21.19 -13.44
N LEU A 287 38.73 -21.40 -13.77
CA LEU A 287 39.40 -22.70 -13.58
C LEU A 287 40.51 -22.72 -12.51
N SER A 288 40.59 -21.74 -11.60
CA SER A 288 41.51 -21.80 -10.45
C SER A 288 40.81 -21.54 -9.12
N MET A 289 39.86 -22.39 -8.74
CA MET A 289 39.41 -22.54 -7.35
C MET A 289 39.12 -24.01 -7.04
N HIS A 290 40.17 -24.81 -6.91
CA HIS A 290 40.15 -26.08 -6.17
C HIS A 290 41.28 -26.01 -5.15
N ASN A 291 40.96 -26.37 -3.90
CA ASN A 291 41.75 -26.30 -2.66
C ASN A 291 41.74 -24.96 -1.90
N ILE A 292 40.59 -24.63 -1.28
CA ILE A 292 40.57 -23.89 -0.01
C ILE A 292 39.70 -24.69 0.98
N THR A 293 40.37 -25.24 1.99
CA THR A 293 39.83 -25.91 3.17
C THR A 293 38.83 -24.98 3.89
N PRO A 294 37.72 -25.50 4.47
CA PRO A 294 36.73 -24.64 5.14
C PRO A 294 37.38 -23.84 6.28
N PRO A 295 37.23 -22.50 6.33
CA PRO A 295 37.78 -21.73 7.43
C PRO A 295 37.04 -22.07 8.71
N LYS A 296 37.81 -22.47 9.72
CA LYS A 296 37.36 -22.71 11.08
C LYS A 296 36.60 -21.48 11.59
N LYS A 297 35.43 -21.73 12.19
CA LYS A 297 34.58 -20.76 12.90
C LYS A 297 35.44 -19.83 13.75
N SER A 298 35.64 -18.59 13.31
CA SER A 298 36.27 -17.56 14.13
C SER A 298 35.17 -16.90 14.98
N THR A 299 35.38 -17.01 16.28
CA THR A 299 34.63 -16.38 17.36
C THR A 299 34.82 -14.86 17.29
N LEU A 300 33.95 -14.16 16.54
CA LEU A 300 33.86 -12.70 16.56
C LEU A 300 32.71 -12.25 17.45
N LYS A 301 33.13 -11.89 18.67
CA LYS A 301 32.57 -10.95 19.67
C LYS A 301 31.12 -10.49 19.49
N LYS A 302 30.31 -10.88 20.48
CA LYS A 302 29.01 -10.35 20.90
C LYS A 302 28.76 -8.90 20.45
N SER A 303 28.11 -8.75 19.30
CA SER A 303 27.34 -7.56 18.96
C SER A 303 25.99 -7.63 19.68
N GLN A 304 25.51 -6.50 20.17
CA GLN A 304 24.27 -6.35 20.94
C GLN A 304 23.09 -7.01 20.21
N SER A 305 22.45 -8.00 20.85
CA SER A 305 21.35 -8.77 20.28
C SER A 305 20.10 -7.91 20.09
N MET A 306 19.78 -7.52 18.85
CA MET A 306 18.42 -7.11 18.50
C MET A 306 17.48 -8.29 18.78
N GLN A 307 16.46 -8.11 19.62
CA GLN A 307 15.49 -9.16 19.90
C GLN A 307 14.52 -9.27 18.72
N ILE A 308 14.49 -10.43 18.07
CA ILE A 308 13.76 -10.70 16.82
C ILE A 308 12.36 -11.22 17.17
N LEU A 309 11.29 -10.62 16.62
CA LEU A 309 9.93 -11.16 16.75
C LEU A 309 9.87 -12.58 16.14
N PRO A 310 9.05 -13.48 16.68
CA PRO A 310 8.96 -14.83 16.16
C PRO A 310 8.43 -14.85 14.72
N ILE A 311 9.05 -15.67 13.86
CA ILE A 311 8.72 -15.78 12.44
C ILE A 311 7.79 -17.00 12.24
N PRO A 312 6.70 -16.88 11.45
CA PRO A 312 5.87 -18.03 11.10
C PRO A 312 6.64 -19.06 10.26
N PRO A 313 6.27 -20.36 10.30
CA PRO A 313 6.89 -21.37 9.44
C PRO A 313 6.56 -21.10 7.96
N LYS A 314 7.52 -21.37 7.06
CA LYS A 314 7.31 -21.34 5.61
C LYS A 314 7.20 -22.79 5.06
N PRO A 315 6.26 -23.08 4.13
CA PRO A 315 5.22 -22.18 3.63
C PRO A 315 4.12 -21.93 4.68
N PHE A 316 3.52 -20.74 4.65
CA PHE A 316 2.36 -20.36 5.45
C PHE A 316 1.16 -20.25 4.51
N LEU A 317 0.12 -21.06 4.73
CA LEU A 317 -0.94 -21.31 3.74
C LEU A 317 -2.34 -21.11 4.33
N GLU A 318 -3.25 -20.51 3.56
CA GLU A 318 -4.70 -20.44 3.82
C GLU A 318 -5.07 -19.89 5.20
N ARG A 319 -4.33 -18.88 5.65
CA ARG A 319 -4.60 -18.14 6.89
C ARG A 319 -4.82 -16.66 6.64
N GLU A 320 -4.77 -16.22 5.38
CA GLU A 320 -4.86 -14.83 4.95
C GLU A 320 -6.22 -14.22 5.32
N LEU A 321 -7.33 -14.92 5.04
CA LEU A 321 -8.68 -14.45 5.42
C LEU A 321 -8.85 -14.33 6.93
N VAL A 322 -8.27 -15.27 7.68
CA VAL A 322 -8.33 -15.26 9.14
C VAL A 322 -7.54 -14.09 9.70
N MET A 323 -6.32 -13.86 9.17
CA MET A 323 -5.52 -12.68 9.50
C MET A 323 -6.28 -11.39 9.17
N HIS A 324 -6.84 -11.29 7.96
CA HIS A 324 -7.61 -10.13 7.52
C HIS A 324 -8.79 -9.84 8.45
N ARG A 325 -9.55 -10.86 8.84
CA ARG A 325 -10.66 -10.72 9.80
C ARG A 325 -10.19 -10.13 11.13
N ILE A 326 -9.08 -10.64 11.68
CA ILE A 326 -8.54 -10.18 12.97
C ILE A 326 -8.07 -8.72 12.86
N LEU A 327 -7.35 -8.37 11.80
CA LEU A 327 -6.90 -6.99 11.56
C LEU A 327 -8.08 -6.04 11.35
N LYS A 328 -9.09 -6.44 10.59
CA LYS A 328 -10.33 -5.68 10.39
C LYS A 328 -11.05 -5.44 11.72
N ALA A 329 -11.20 -6.48 12.55
CA ALA A 329 -11.79 -6.37 13.88
C ALA A 329 -11.03 -5.37 14.76
N PHE A 330 -9.69 -5.40 14.73
CA PHE A 330 -8.87 -4.50 15.50
C PHE A 330 -8.88 -3.04 15.00
N PHE A 331 -8.80 -2.81 13.70
CA PHE A 331 -8.45 -1.48 13.19
C PHE A 331 -9.54 -0.78 12.38
N VAL A 332 -10.53 -1.53 11.88
CA VAL A 332 -11.56 -1.00 10.97
C VAL A 332 -12.95 -1.05 11.61
N ASP A 333 -13.25 -2.11 12.35
CA ASP A 333 -14.58 -2.28 12.96
C ASP A 333 -14.86 -1.17 13.99
N ARG A 334 -16.02 -0.54 13.88
CA ARG A 334 -16.53 0.49 14.80
C ARG A 334 -16.70 -0.04 16.21
N ARG A 335 -16.86 -1.36 16.37
CA ARG A 335 -16.90 -2.02 17.66
C ARG A 335 -15.58 -1.86 18.44
N GLN A 336 -14.49 -1.41 17.81
CA GLN A 336 -13.19 -1.27 18.48
C GLN A 336 -12.82 -2.54 19.24
N VAL A 337 -12.74 -3.70 18.55
CA VAL A 337 -12.36 -4.95 19.20
C VAL A 337 -10.98 -4.79 19.84
N ARG A 338 -10.84 -5.26 21.08
CA ARG A 338 -9.60 -5.19 21.85
C ARG A 338 -9.13 -6.54 22.35
N LEU A 339 -9.98 -7.55 22.32
CA LEU A 339 -9.62 -8.93 22.65
C LEU A 339 -10.00 -9.85 21.50
N VAL A 340 -9.04 -10.61 20.99
CA VAL A 340 -9.27 -11.68 20.01
C VAL A 340 -8.79 -12.99 20.60
N ARG A 341 -9.64 -14.00 20.61
CA ARG A 341 -9.30 -15.35 21.06
C ARG A 341 -9.16 -16.29 19.86
N ILE A 342 -8.05 -17.01 19.77
CA ILE A 342 -7.76 -17.96 18.69
C ILE A 342 -7.89 -19.37 19.24
N HIS A 343 -8.82 -20.14 18.67
CA HIS A 343 -9.14 -21.51 19.07
C HIS A 343 -8.93 -22.48 17.91
N GLY A 344 -8.95 -23.77 18.22
CA GLY A 344 -8.90 -24.85 17.25
C GLY A 344 -8.01 -25.99 17.73
N PRO A 345 -8.00 -27.13 17.02
CA PRO A 345 -7.29 -28.32 17.44
C PRO A 345 -5.78 -28.09 17.68
N LYS A 346 -5.16 -28.94 18.48
CA LYS A 346 -3.69 -28.97 18.63
C LYS A 346 -3.05 -29.17 17.25
N GLY A 347 -2.02 -28.37 16.94
CA GLY A 347 -1.34 -28.43 15.65
C GLY A 347 -2.03 -27.70 14.48
N SER A 348 -3.20 -27.06 14.68
CA SER A 348 -3.93 -26.34 13.61
C SER A 348 -3.23 -25.08 13.06
N GLY A 349 -2.18 -24.62 13.74
CA GLY A 349 -1.40 -23.43 13.36
C GLY A 349 -1.74 -22.16 14.12
N LYS A 350 -2.42 -22.22 15.29
CA LYS A 350 -2.79 -21.03 16.09
C LYS A 350 -1.61 -20.10 16.39
N VAL A 351 -0.51 -20.68 16.89
CA VAL A 351 0.73 -19.96 17.18
C VAL A 351 1.33 -19.37 15.90
N SER A 352 1.34 -20.13 14.79
CA SER A 352 1.81 -19.66 13.49
C SER A 352 1.02 -18.46 12.98
N LEU A 353 -0.32 -18.48 13.12
CA LEU A 353 -1.19 -17.37 12.78
C LEU A 353 -0.85 -16.11 13.59
N ALA A 354 -0.70 -16.24 14.91
CA ALA A 354 -0.36 -15.10 15.76
C ALA A 354 1.02 -14.51 15.41
N LYS A 355 2.01 -15.35 15.08
CA LYS A 355 3.33 -14.91 14.58
C LYS A 355 3.18 -14.14 13.27
N ALA A 356 2.39 -14.65 12.33
CA ALA A 356 2.16 -13.98 11.05
C ALA A 356 1.48 -12.60 11.25
N ILE A 357 0.49 -12.50 12.14
CA ILE A 357 -0.15 -11.22 12.48
C ILE A 357 0.86 -10.24 13.10
N ALA A 358 1.70 -10.71 14.01
CA ALA A 358 2.71 -9.88 14.64
C ALA A 358 3.69 -9.29 13.59
N GLN A 359 4.22 -10.14 12.70
CA GLN A 359 5.09 -9.68 11.62
C GLN A 359 4.37 -8.71 10.68
N TYR A 360 3.14 -9.03 10.30
CA TYR A 360 2.32 -8.21 9.40
C TYR A 360 2.09 -6.80 9.96
N VAL A 361 1.67 -6.71 11.22
CA VAL A 361 1.43 -5.44 11.92
C VAL A 361 2.71 -4.64 12.08
N LYS A 362 3.82 -5.29 12.44
CA LYS A 362 5.12 -4.63 12.59
C LYS A 362 5.60 -4.06 11.27
N LYS A 363 5.59 -4.85 10.20
CA LYS A 363 6.05 -4.44 8.86
C LYS A 363 5.31 -3.20 8.34
N ARG A 364 4.03 -3.06 8.69
CA ARG A 364 3.15 -1.94 8.30
C ARG A 364 3.00 -0.84 9.36
N ALA A 365 3.69 -0.97 10.49
CA ALA A 365 3.60 -0.03 11.62
C ALA A 365 2.16 0.26 12.10
N MET A 366 1.27 -0.73 12.09
CA MET A 366 -0.18 -0.48 12.24
C MET A 366 -0.60 -0.06 13.66
N TRP A 367 0.07 -0.56 14.72
CA TRP A 367 -0.41 -0.35 16.10
C TRP A 367 0.68 -0.36 17.18
N GLY A 368 1.69 0.50 17.04
CA GLY A 368 2.70 0.69 18.08
C GLY A 368 3.51 -0.58 18.38
N GLN A 369 3.72 -0.89 19.67
CA GLN A 369 4.60 -1.98 20.10
C GLN A 369 3.90 -3.35 20.04
N ILE A 370 4.68 -4.40 19.77
CA ILE A 370 4.22 -5.79 19.90
C ILE A 370 4.90 -6.42 21.12
N LEU A 371 4.08 -6.95 22.03
CA LEU A 371 4.50 -7.67 23.21
C LEU A 371 4.15 -9.15 23.02
N TRP A 372 5.16 -10.00 22.87
CA TRP A 372 4.95 -11.45 22.72
C TRP A 372 5.26 -12.15 24.04
N LEU A 373 4.27 -12.87 24.56
CA LEU A 373 4.39 -13.66 25.78
C LEU A 373 4.34 -15.16 25.41
N PRO A 374 5.51 -15.83 25.29
CA PRO A 374 5.56 -17.23 24.87
C PRO A 374 5.00 -18.15 25.96
N PRO A 375 4.67 -19.42 25.62
CA PRO A 375 4.23 -20.39 26.61
C PRO A 375 5.39 -20.61 27.60
N LEU A 376 5.15 -20.28 28.88
CA LEU A 376 6.15 -20.33 29.94
C LEU A 376 6.79 -21.74 29.99
N HIS A 377 8.09 -21.82 29.68
CA HIS A 377 8.86 -23.06 29.74
C HIS A 377 9.45 -23.28 31.14
N ARG A 378 9.90 -24.51 31.44
CA ARG A 378 10.44 -24.94 32.74
C ARG A 378 11.51 -24.01 33.34
N ASP A 379 12.28 -23.34 32.48
CA ASP A 379 13.32 -22.38 32.91
C ASP A 379 12.75 -21.09 33.55
N LEU A 380 11.42 -20.91 33.53
CA LEU A 380 10.66 -19.78 34.05
C LEU A 380 9.62 -20.18 35.10
N GLU A 381 9.63 -21.44 35.58
CA GLU A 381 8.73 -21.93 36.65
C GLU A 381 8.80 -21.10 37.95
N PHE A 382 9.80 -20.24 38.08
CA PHE A 382 10.05 -19.38 39.24
C PHE A 382 9.42 -17.97 39.12
N VAL A 383 8.83 -17.60 37.97
CA VAL A 383 8.18 -16.30 37.77
C VAL A 383 6.68 -16.46 37.91
N SER A 384 6.10 -15.90 38.97
CA SER A 384 4.65 -15.87 39.14
C SER A 384 3.99 -15.10 37.98
N PRO A 385 3.00 -15.69 37.28
CA PRO A 385 2.24 -14.99 36.24
C PRO A 385 1.67 -13.65 36.71
N ASN A 386 1.25 -13.56 37.97
CA ASN A 386 0.79 -12.31 38.58
C ASN A 386 1.86 -11.23 38.57
N SER A 387 3.09 -11.56 39.00
CA SER A 387 4.21 -10.60 39.01
C SER A 387 4.58 -10.15 37.60
N MET A 388 4.49 -11.06 36.62
CA MET A 388 4.75 -10.76 35.21
C MET A 388 3.67 -9.82 34.64
N PHE A 389 2.39 -10.11 34.83
CA PHE A 389 1.30 -9.26 34.33
C PHE A 389 1.27 -7.90 35.03
N HIS A 390 1.56 -7.86 36.34
CA HIS A 390 1.72 -6.61 37.08
C HIS A 390 2.84 -5.76 36.49
N ALA A 391 3.99 -6.37 36.25
CA ALA A 391 5.11 -5.66 35.66
C ALA A 391 4.83 -5.19 34.23
N ILE A 392 4.08 -5.95 33.43
CA ILE A 392 3.62 -5.51 32.11
C ILE A 392 2.76 -4.25 32.24
N LEU A 393 1.83 -4.20 33.20
CA LEU A 393 1.01 -3.00 33.45
C LEU A 393 1.82 -1.81 33.95
N GLU A 394 2.81 -2.04 34.83
CA GLU A 394 3.65 -0.96 35.36
C GLU A 394 4.61 -0.38 34.31
N ASP A 395 5.23 -1.24 33.49
CA ASP A 395 6.11 -0.78 32.40
C ASP A 395 5.31 -0.19 31.23
N TYR A 396 4.06 -0.62 31.05
CA TYR A 396 3.17 -0.10 30.04
C TYR A 396 2.62 1.26 30.47
N ARG A 397 3.04 2.31 29.75
CA ARG A 397 2.43 3.62 29.93
C ARG A 397 1.04 3.61 29.31
N GLN A 398 0.03 4.02 30.08
CA GLN A 398 -1.40 4.02 29.72
C GLN A 398 -1.75 4.63 28.34
N HIS A 399 -0.83 5.38 27.72
CA HIS A 399 -1.01 6.12 26.47
C HIS A 399 -0.24 5.52 25.27
N GLU A 400 0.60 4.50 25.47
CA GLU A 400 1.38 3.88 24.39
C GLU A 400 0.54 2.81 23.67
N LYS A 401 0.52 2.78 22.34
CA LYS A 401 -0.22 1.73 21.60
C LYS A 401 0.56 0.41 21.67
N ALA A 402 -0.12 -0.67 22.02
CA ALA A 402 0.49 -2.00 22.05
C ALA A 402 -0.48 -3.12 21.67
N ILE A 403 0.07 -4.18 21.09
CA ILE A 403 -0.57 -5.48 20.92
C ILE A 403 0.13 -6.48 21.84
N LEU A 404 -0.60 -7.07 22.77
CA LEU A 404 -0.14 -8.18 23.61
C LEU A 404 -0.62 -9.50 23.02
N ILE A 405 0.31 -10.43 22.79
CA ILE A 405 0.00 -11.79 22.33
C ILE A 405 0.37 -12.75 23.45
N VAL A 406 -0.62 -13.54 23.91
CA VAL A 406 -0.47 -14.48 25.02
C VAL A 406 -0.76 -15.89 24.54
N ASP A 407 0.22 -16.78 24.68
CA ASP A 407 0.05 -18.22 24.45
C ASP A 407 -0.26 -18.95 25.76
N THR A 408 -1.50 -19.43 25.92
CA THR A 408 -1.97 -20.02 27.17
C THR A 408 -1.76 -21.54 27.23
N GLN A 409 -1.08 -22.15 26.25
CA GLN A 409 -0.96 -23.61 26.14
C GLN A 409 -0.44 -24.30 27.41
N LYS A 410 0.38 -23.62 28.22
CA LYS A 410 0.99 -24.17 29.45
C LYS A 410 0.50 -23.51 30.74
N PHE A 411 -0.58 -22.74 30.69
CA PHE A 411 -1.03 -21.98 31.85
C PHE A 411 -1.78 -22.89 32.84
N SER A 412 -1.46 -22.77 34.13
CA SER A 412 -2.24 -23.37 35.22
C SER A 412 -3.58 -22.64 35.41
N HIS A 413 -4.48 -23.21 36.21
CA HIS A 413 -5.73 -22.51 36.59
C HIS A 413 -5.44 -21.16 37.27
N GLU A 414 -4.42 -21.06 38.15
CA GLU A 414 -4.05 -19.77 38.74
C GLU A 414 -3.48 -18.80 37.70
N SER A 415 -2.76 -19.30 36.70
CA SER A 415 -2.18 -18.48 35.62
C SER A 415 -3.27 -17.88 34.71
N ILE A 416 -4.34 -18.64 34.44
CA ILE A 416 -5.51 -18.15 33.72
C ILE A 416 -6.29 -17.13 34.55
N HIS A 417 -6.46 -17.37 35.86
CA HIS A 417 -7.07 -16.39 36.76
C HIS A 417 -6.28 -15.06 36.80
N ALA A 418 -4.95 -15.15 36.91
CA ALA A 418 -4.05 -14.01 36.83
C ALA A 418 -4.20 -13.20 35.54
N LEU A 419 -4.30 -13.90 34.40
CA LEU A 419 -4.54 -13.28 33.10
C LEU A 419 -5.91 -12.57 33.07
N ASN A 420 -6.98 -13.18 33.58
CA ASN A 420 -8.29 -12.56 33.62
C ASN A 420 -8.32 -11.29 34.49
N GLU A 421 -7.70 -11.30 35.67
CA GLU A 421 -7.58 -10.12 36.52
C GLU A 421 -6.76 -9.00 35.86
N PHE A 422 -5.69 -9.37 35.14
CA PHE A 422 -4.92 -8.43 34.34
C PHE A 422 -5.76 -7.80 33.24
N LEU A 423 -6.52 -8.59 32.49
CA LEU A 423 -7.33 -8.11 31.37
C LEU A 423 -8.42 -7.15 31.84
N ASP A 424 -9.09 -7.44 32.97
CA ASP A 424 -10.06 -6.53 33.59
C ASP A 424 -9.43 -5.16 33.86
N ARG A 425 -8.30 -5.13 34.58
CA ARG A 425 -7.59 -3.88 34.89
C ARG A 425 -7.11 -3.17 33.63
N ALA A 426 -6.53 -3.90 32.68
CA ALA A 426 -5.94 -3.33 31.48
C ALA A 426 -6.99 -2.70 30.56
N PHE A 427 -8.16 -3.33 30.42
CA PHE A 427 -9.23 -2.82 29.58
C PHE A 427 -9.95 -1.61 30.20
N GLU A 428 -10.07 -1.56 31.52
CA GLU A 428 -10.54 -0.37 32.27
C GLU A 428 -9.57 0.82 32.16
N GLN A 429 -8.25 0.58 32.26
CA GLN A 429 -7.26 1.66 32.39
C GLN A 429 -6.81 2.33 31.09
N THR A 430 -6.90 1.64 29.96
CA THR A 430 -6.46 2.18 28.67
C THR A 430 -7.38 1.71 27.56
N LYS A 431 -7.42 2.42 26.43
CA LYS A 431 -8.01 1.94 25.16
C LYS A 431 -6.97 1.52 24.11
N TYR A 432 -5.68 1.70 24.41
CA TYR A 432 -4.58 1.55 23.46
C TYR A 432 -3.95 0.16 23.45
N LEU A 433 -4.31 -0.68 24.43
CA LEU A 433 -3.93 -2.10 24.45
C LEU A 433 -4.95 -2.95 23.68
N LYS A 434 -4.44 -3.72 22.73
CA LYS A 434 -5.14 -4.82 22.05
C LYS A 434 -4.49 -6.14 22.46
N VAL A 435 -5.27 -7.20 22.60
CA VAL A 435 -4.81 -8.50 23.10
C VAL A 435 -5.25 -9.63 22.16
N ILE A 436 -4.31 -10.51 21.83
CA ILE A 436 -4.57 -11.79 21.18
C ILE A 436 -4.27 -12.89 22.20
N VAL A 437 -5.23 -13.76 22.47
CA VAL A 437 -5.06 -14.94 23.33
C VAL A 437 -5.13 -16.19 22.46
N ILE A 438 -4.10 -17.02 22.49
CA ILE A 438 -4.10 -18.34 21.86
C ILE A 438 -4.56 -19.36 22.90
N GLU A 439 -5.77 -19.89 22.74
CA GLU A 439 -6.36 -20.82 23.69
C GLU A 439 -5.98 -22.27 23.40
N ASP A 440 -5.79 -23.05 24.47
CA ASP A 440 -5.70 -24.49 24.39
C ASP A 440 -7.06 -25.13 24.62
N THR A 441 -7.66 -25.64 23.54
CA THR A 441 -8.95 -26.33 23.57
C THR A 441 -8.82 -27.81 23.93
N THR A 442 -7.60 -28.33 24.13
CA THR A 442 -7.33 -29.77 24.36
C THR A 442 -7.09 -30.13 25.83
N GLY A 443 -6.93 -29.13 26.70
CA GLY A 443 -6.59 -29.33 28.11
C GLY A 443 -7.79 -29.61 29.02
N THR A 444 -7.59 -30.54 29.96
CA THR A 444 -8.44 -30.87 31.11
C THR A 444 -8.67 -29.72 32.12
N ASN A 445 -8.18 -28.52 31.83
CA ASN A 445 -8.33 -27.33 32.66
C ASN A 445 -9.56 -26.52 32.21
N ASN A 446 -10.63 -26.57 33.01
CA ASN A 446 -11.89 -25.84 32.80
C ASN A 446 -11.79 -24.30 32.98
N ALA A 447 -10.59 -23.73 33.12
CA ALA A 447 -10.40 -22.31 33.35
C ALA A 447 -10.66 -21.52 32.07
N LYS A 448 -11.74 -20.75 32.03
CA LYS A 448 -12.13 -19.95 30.86
C LYS A 448 -11.54 -18.54 30.90
N ILE A 449 -11.20 -18.01 29.73
CA ILE A 449 -10.87 -16.59 29.55
C ILE A 449 -12.16 -15.77 29.65
N GLN A 450 -12.38 -15.15 30.81
CA GLN A 450 -13.59 -14.39 31.14
C GLN A 450 -13.28 -13.36 32.23
N SER A 451 -14.04 -12.27 32.28
CA SER A 451 -13.89 -11.26 33.33
C SER A 451 -14.13 -11.86 34.72
N THR A 452 -13.33 -11.45 35.71
CA THR A 452 -13.56 -11.77 37.13
C THR A 452 -14.39 -10.69 37.82
N ARG A 453 -14.55 -9.51 37.22
CA ARG A 453 -15.29 -8.37 37.77
C ARG A 453 -16.71 -8.22 37.23
N HIS A 454 -16.93 -8.57 35.97
CA HIS A 454 -18.16 -8.27 35.24
C HIS A 454 -18.82 -9.56 34.74
N ALA A 455 -20.08 -9.78 35.13
CA ALA A 455 -20.84 -10.96 34.70
C ALA A 455 -21.07 -11.04 33.19
N THR A 456 -21.02 -9.90 32.49
CA THR A 456 -21.21 -9.78 31.04
C THR A 456 -19.94 -10.00 30.21
N GLY A 457 -18.79 -10.25 30.85
CA GLY A 457 -17.48 -10.34 30.20
C GLY A 457 -16.66 -9.06 30.35
N PHE A 458 -15.47 -9.02 29.72
CA PHE A 458 -14.56 -7.88 29.82
C PHE A 458 -15.20 -6.59 29.32
N GLU A 459 -14.76 -5.43 29.85
CA GLU A 459 -15.20 -4.10 29.41
C GLU A 459 -14.58 -3.69 28.05
N CYS A 460 -14.71 -4.57 27.06
CA CYS A 460 -14.31 -4.31 25.69
C CYS A 460 -15.05 -5.22 24.72
N TYR A 461 -15.10 -4.84 23.46
CA TYR A 461 -15.55 -5.74 22.41
C TYR A 461 -14.50 -6.83 22.16
N GLN A 462 -14.99 -8.05 22.01
CA GLN A 462 -14.20 -9.25 21.85
C GLN A 462 -14.65 -10.02 20.61
N ASP A 463 -13.71 -10.65 19.92
CA ASP A 463 -13.98 -11.58 18.81
C ASP A 463 -13.31 -12.94 19.08
N THR A 464 -13.85 -13.98 18.47
CA THR A 464 -13.34 -15.34 18.57
C THR A 464 -13.18 -15.91 17.18
N VAL A 465 -12.01 -16.48 16.92
CA VAL A 465 -11.65 -17.11 15.66
C VAL A 465 -11.27 -18.55 15.90
N GLU A 466 -11.94 -19.45 15.18
CA GLU A 466 -11.59 -20.87 15.14
C GLU A 466 -10.79 -21.18 13.87
N LEU A 467 -9.67 -21.90 14.03
CA LEU A 467 -8.87 -22.35 12.91
C LEU A 467 -9.37 -23.68 12.34
N ALA A 468 -9.89 -23.59 11.11
CA ALA A 468 -10.24 -24.75 10.31
C ALA A 468 -8.99 -25.52 9.80
N PRO A 469 -9.15 -26.81 9.45
CA PRO A 469 -8.15 -27.55 8.68
C PRO A 469 -7.79 -26.81 7.37
N LEU A 470 -6.57 -27.06 6.86
CA LEU A 470 -6.20 -26.66 5.51
C LEU A 470 -7.10 -27.38 4.48
N SER A 471 -7.23 -26.82 3.29
CA SER A 471 -7.83 -27.52 2.15
C SER A 471 -6.97 -28.72 1.74
N PHE A 472 -7.55 -29.62 0.93
CA PHE A 472 -6.81 -30.73 0.36
C PHE A 472 -5.59 -30.26 -0.44
N ASP A 473 -5.76 -29.22 -1.26
CA ASP A 473 -4.72 -28.69 -2.13
C ASP A 473 -3.57 -28.09 -1.33
N ALA A 474 -3.87 -27.32 -0.28
CA ALA A 474 -2.86 -26.76 0.62
C ALA A 474 -2.18 -27.86 1.46
N ALA A 475 -2.92 -28.87 1.89
CA ALA A 475 -2.37 -30.01 2.61
C ALA A 475 -1.41 -30.83 1.74
N ALA A 476 -1.78 -31.10 0.49
CA ALA A 476 -0.95 -31.78 -0.50
C ALA A 476 0.32 -30.97 -0.80
N PHE A 477 0.20 -29.65 -0.97
CA PHE A 477 1.34 -28.75 -1.17
C PHE A 477 2.30 -28.81 0.01
N LEU A 478 1.79 -28.65 1.24
CA LEU A 478 2.58 -28.67 2.46
C LEU A 478 3.26 -30.03 2.66
N PHE A 479 2.56 -31.12 2.38
CA PHE A 479 3.09 -32.48 2.44
C PHE A 479 4.27 -32.66 1.48
N CYS A 480 4.08 -32.36 0.19
CA CYS A 480 5.12 -32.48 -0.83
C CYS A 480 6.32 -31.58 -0.52
N HIS A 481 6.08 -30.36 -0.02
CA HIS A 481 7.14 -29.46 0.40
C HIS A 481 7.95 -30.04 1.58
N ALA A 482 7.27 -30.60 2.58
CA ALA A 482 7.91 -31.19 3.75
C ALA A 482 8.66 -32.51 3.46
N CYS A 483 8.30 -33.26 2.42
CA CYS A 483 8.96 -34.51 2.05
C CYS A 483 10.40 -34.36 1.54
N GLY A 484 10.79 -33.18 1.01
CA GLY A 484 12.15 -32.80 0.61
C GLY A 484 12.94 -33.80 -0.26
N HIS A 485 13.22 -33.50 -1.54
CA HIS A 485 14.13 -34.22 -2.44
C HIS A 485 13.96 -35.77 -2.63
N LYS A 486 13.03 -36.46 -1.96
CA LYS A 486 12.81 -37.92 -2.06
C LYS A 486 12.19 -38.44 -3.39
N GLY A 487 12.26 -37.67 -4.47
CA GLY A 487 11.64 -37.96 -5.78
C GLY A 487 10.82 -36.77 -6.26
N SER A 488 10.72 -36.56 -7.57
CA SER A 488 10.19 -35.33 -8.19
C SER A 488 8.86 -34.86 -7.55
N GLY A 489 8.92 -33.81 -6.72
CA GLY A 489 7.78 -33.34 -5.91
C GLY A 489 6.52 -33.02 -6.73
N TYR A 490 6.66 -32.76 -8.03
CA TYR A 490 5.56 -32.52 -8.96
C TYR A 490 4.78 -33.78 -9.37
N GLY A 491 5.45 -34.92 -9.53
CA GLY A 491 4.76 -36.19 -9.81
C GLY A 491 3.86 -36.60 -8.66
N ALA A 492 4.38 -36.45 -7.43
CA ALA A 492 3.63 -36.67 -6.20
C ALA A 492 2.43 -35.73 -6.07
N MET A 493 2.64 -34.42 -6.27
CA MET A 493 1.59 -33.41 -6.19
C MET A 493 0.46 -33.67 -7.20
N LYS A 494 0.79 -33.92 -8.47
CA LYS A 494 -0.21 -34.20 -9.52
C LYS A 494 -1.01 -35.47 -9.23
N LYS A 495 -0.39 -36.51 -8.64
CA LYS A 495 -1.08 -37.73 -8.23
C LYS A 495 -2.00 -37.47 -7.05
N LEU A 496 -1.53 -36.76 -6.02
CA LEU A 496 -2.33 -36.39 -4.84
C LEU A 496 -3.58 -35.60 -5.24
N LEU A 497 -3.44 -34.59 -6.11
CA LEU A 497 -4.59 -33.79 -6.58
C LEU A 497 -5.65 -34.62 -7.33
N ARG A 498 -5.27 -35.75 -7.96
CA ARG A 498 -6.21 -36.70 -8.58
C ARG A 498 -6.92 -37.59 -7.55
N LEU A 499 -6.38 -37.69 -6.34
CA LEU A 499 -6.92 -38.44 -5.21
C LEU A 499 -7.72 -37.54 -4.25
N ARG A 500 -8.11 -36.33 -4.68
CA ARG A 500 -8.85 -35.36 -3.84
C ARG A 500 -10.13 -35.91 -3.20
N ASP A 501 -10.76 -36.87 -3.86
CA ASP A 501 -12.01 -37.49 -3.42
C ASP A 501 -11.76 -38.84 -2.70
N ASP A 502 -10.51 -39.28 -2.56
CA ASP A 502 -10.13 -40.49 -1.83
C ASP A 502 -9.99 -40.17 -0.32
N PRO A 503 -10.81 -40.78 0.56
CA PRO A 503 -10.76 -40.51 2.00
C PRO A 503 -9.44 -40.96 2.65
N ILE A 504 -8.78 -42.00 2.11
CA ILE A 504 -7.49 -42.47 2.62
C ILE A 504 -6.39 -41.47 2.27
N ALA A 505 -6.43 -40.87 1.07
CA ALA A 505 -5.52 -39.79 0.71
C ALA A 505 -5.66 -38.61 1.68
N TRP A 506 -6.89 -38.28 2.09
CA TRP A 506 -7.12 -37.23 3.09
C TRP A 506 -6.54 -37.58 4.47
N THR A 507 -6.67 -38.83 4.92
CA THR A 507 -6.02 -39.31 6.15
C THR A 507 -4.50 -39.25 6.07
N VAL A 508 -3.91 -39.64 4.94
CA VAL A 508 -2.46 -39.56 4.69
C VAL A 508 -1.98 -38.10 4.59
N LEU A 509 -2.85 -37.17 4.24
CA LEU A 509 -2.60 -35.73 4.33
C LEU A 509 -2.97 -35.15 5.71
N GLY A 510 -2.99 -35.98 6.76
CA GLY A 510 -3.17 -35.54 8.13
C GLY A 510 -4.49 -34.81 8.38
N GLU A 511 -5.50 -35.04 7.54
CA GLU A 511 -6.82 -34.41 7.62
C GLU A 511 -6.76 -32.88 7.64
N GLY A 512 -5.78 -32.30 6.94
CA GLY A 512 -5.61 -30.85 6.86
C GLY A 512 -5.00 -30.21 8.10
N ASN A 513 -4.63 -30.98 9.13
CA ASN A 513 -3.91 -30.46 10.30
C ASN A 513 -2.43 -30.24 9.96
N PRO A 514 -1.93 -28.98 9.96
CA PRO A 514 -0.56 -28.67 9.54
C PRO A 514 0.53 -29.45 10.28
N ALA A 515 0.38 -29.65 11.60
CA ALA A 515 1.36 -30.42 12.37
C ALA A 515 1.35 -31.89 11.97
N LYS A 516 0.17 -32.51 11.84
CA LYS A 516 0.06 -33.91 11.37
C LYS A 516 0.69 -34.07 9.98
N ILE A 517 0.41 -33.15 9.05
CA ILE A 517 0.96 -33.16 7.69
C ILE A 517 2.48 -33.16 7.71
N VAL A 518 3.09 -32.21 8.42
CA VAL A 518 4.56 -32.06 8.45
C VAL A 518 5.23 -33.25 9.13
N ILE A 519 4.64 -33.79 10.20
CA ILE A 519 5.17 -35.00 10.86
C ILE A 519 5.06 -36.18 9.91
N LEU A 520 3.91 -36.42 9.29
CA LEU A 520 3.69 -37.54 8.38
C LEU A 520 4.65 -37.48 7.18
N ALA A 521 4.83 -36.30 6.57
CA ALA A 521 5.77 -36.09 5.47
C ALA A 521 7.24 -36.42 5.83
N LYS A 522 7.63 -36.20 7.08
CA LYS A 522 8.98 -36.51 7.57
C LYS A 522 9.15 -37.99 7.89
N GLU A 523 8.13 -38.58 8.49
CA GLU A 523 8.13 -39.99 8.92
C GLU A 523 7.82 -40.97 7.79
N ILE A 524 7.31 -40.50 6.63
CA ILE A 524 6.96 -41.37 5.51
C ILE A 524 8.15 -42.20 5.03
N THR A 525 7.95 -43.52 5.02
CA THR A 525 8.95 -44.48 4.56
C THR A 525 9.03 -44.46 3.03
N GLN A 526 10.17 -44.91 2.48
CA GLN A 526 10.33 -44.99 1.03
C GLN A 526 9.26 -45.89 0.37
N PRO A 527 8.95 -47.10 0.89
CA PRO A 527 7.87 -47.92 0.32
C PRO A 527 6.50 -47.23 0.34
N GLU A 528 6.11 -46.63 1.47
CA GLU A 528 4.85 -45.88 1.60
C GLU A 528 4.78 -44.71 0.60
N PHE A 529 5.88 -43.97 0.45
CA PHE A 529 5.96 -42.87 -0.51
C PHE A 529 5.84 -43.39 -1.95
N GLN A 530 6.49 -44.52 -2.28
CA GLN A 530 6.38 -45.15 -3.59
C GLN A 530 4.96 -45.64 -3.88
N THR A 531 4.25 -46.21 -2.89
CA THR A 531 2.84 -46.59 -3.03
C THR A 531 1.97 -45.37 -3.31
N LEU A 532 2.20 -44.26 -2.60
CA LEU A 532 1.47 -43.01 -2.77
C LEU A 532 1.61 -42.42 -4.18
N ILE A 533 2.81 -42.49 -4.77
CA ILE A 533 3.15 -41.80 -6.02
C ILE A 533 3.13 -42.70 -7.27
N HIS A 534 3.43 -44.00 -7.15
CA HIS A 534 3.51 -44.97 -8.26
C HIS A 534 2.44 -46.07 -8.19
N GLY A 535 1.54 -46.05 -7.21
CA GLY A 535 0.41 -46.99 -7.12
C GLY A 535 -0.40 -47.03 -8.42
N LYS A 536 -0.58 -48.24 -8.97
CA LYS A 536 -1.28 -48.51 -10.24
C LYS A 536 -2.80 -48.25 -10.18
N GLY A 537 -3.37 -47.97 -9.00
CA GLY A 537 -4.81 -47.75 -8.78
C GLY A 537 -5.23 -46.28 -8.62
N THR A 538 -6.54 -46.05 -8.67
CA THR A 538 -7.21 -44.79 -8.34
C THR A 538 -7.60 -44.66 -6.86
N THR A 539 -7.39 -45.72 -6.08
CA THR A 539 -7.74 -45.79 -4.65
C THR A 539 -6.57 -46.31 -3.81
N LEU A 540 -6.32 -45.69 -2.66
CA LEU A 540 -5.29 -46.10 -1.70
C LEU A 540 -5.86 -47.06 -0.64
N ALA A 541 -5.03 -47.95 -0.09
CA ALA A 541 -5.37 -48.75 1.07
C ALA A 541 -4.71 -48.18 2.32
N LEU A 542 -5.46 -48.11 3.44
CA LEU A 542 -4.94 -47.54 4.69
C LEU A 542 -3.78 -48.37 5.27
N ASP A 543 -3.84 -49.69 5.09
CA ASP A 543 -2.84 -50.64 5.59
C ASP A 543 -1.44 -50.37 5.03
N ASP A 544 -1.38 -49.79 3.82
CA ASP A 544 -0.13 -49.42 3.16
C ASP A 544 0.65 -48.35 3.94
N PHE A 545 -0.02 -47.56 4.81
CA PHE A 545 0.55 -46.39 5.52
C PHE A 545 0.63 -46.56 7.04
N THR A 546 0.48 -47.79 7.53
CA THR A 546 0.36 -48.09 8.97
C THR A 546 1.56 -47.61 9.78
N THR A 547 2.78 -47.71 9.23
CA THR A 547 4.02 -47.36 9.94
C THR A 547 4.04 -45.88 10.24
N SER A 548 3.87 -45.04 9.21
CA SER A 548 3.89 -43.59 9.36
C SER A 548 2.73 -43.06 10.19
N LEU A 549 1.52 -43.59 9.99
CA LEU A 549 0.35 -43.18 10.76
C LEU A 549 0.51 -43.53 12.25
N SER A 550 1.10 -44.68 12.58
CA SER A 550 1.38 -45.05 13.98
C SER A 550 2.40 -44.11 14.63
N ARG A 551 3.46 -43.71 13.91
CA ARG A 551 4.46 -42.74 14.37
C ARG A 551 3.84 -41.37 14.64
N VAL A 552 3.00 -40.88 13.73
CA VAL A 552 2.28 -39.60 13.93
C VAL A 552 1.44 -39.64 15.19
N ARG A 553 0.66 -40.72 15.43
CA ARG A 553 -0.14 -40.87 16.64
C ARG A 553 0.73 -40.85 17.91
N GLN A 554 1.85 -41.56 17.90
CA GLN A 554 2.80 -41.57 19.02
C GLN A 554 3.40 -40.19 19.31
N ILE A 555 3.85 -39.47 18.27
CA ILE A 555 4.46 -38.14 18.41
C ILE A 555 3.44 -37.12 18.92
N MET A 556 2.22 -37.13 18.38
CA MET A 556 1.15 -36.22 18.79
C MET A 556 0.71 -36.48 20.25
N ALA A 557 0.69 -37.74 20.69
CA ALA A 557 0.33 -38.14 22.05
C ALA A 557 1.45 -37.97 23.09
N ALA A 558 2.73 -38.13 22.69
CA ALA A 558 3.88 -37.94 23.59
C ALA A 558 3.99 -36.50 24.13
N ASP A 559 3.43 -35.55 23.39
CA ASP A 559 3.34 -34.14 23.76
C ASP A 559 2.13 -33.83 24.67
N GLU A 560 1.33 -34.84 25.06
CA GLU A 560 0.18 -34.73 25.97
C GLU A 560 0.41 -35.41 27.33
N ALA A 561 1.46 -36.22 27.48
CA ALA A 561 1.71 -36.96 28.72
C ALA A 561 2.13 -36.02 29.87
N PRO A 562 1.42 -35.98 31.02
CA PRO A 562 1.86 -35.26 32.20
C PRO A 562 3.15 -35.89 32.72
N LYS A 563 4.28 -35.19 32.57
CA LYS A 563 5.54 -35.63 33.16
C LYS A 563 5.42 -35.53 34.68
N GLN A 564 5.48 -36.68 35.37
CA GLN A 564 5.36 -36.80 36.82
C GLN A 564 6.25 -35.76 37.55
N GLN A 565 5.64 -35.05 38.49
CA GLN A 565 6.30 -34.09 39.38
C GLN A 565 7.39 -34.81 40.18
N GLN A 566 8.65 -34.41 40.00
CA GLN A 566 9.70 -34.69 40.95
C GLN A 566 10.42 -33.38 41.32
N GLN A 567 10.37 -33.12 42.64
CA GLN A 567 11.11 -32.16 43.46
C GLN A 567 10.54 -30.73 43.57
N GLN A 568 10.30 -30.33 44.83
CA GLN A 568 9.94 -28.97 45.22
C GLN A 568 11.07 -27.99 44.86
N PRO A 569 10.77 -26.80 44.31
CA PRO A 569 11.80 -25.82 43.97
C PRO A 569 12.28 -25.05 45.21
N PRO A 570 13.54 -24.56 45.22
CA PRO A 570 14.03 -23.68 46.28
C PRO A 570 13.31 -22.33 46.28
N HIS A 571 13.08 -21.78 47.47
CA HIS A 571 12.41 -20.50 47.70
C HIS A 571 13.25 -19.35 47.14
N TYR A 572 12.71 -18.53 46.23
CA TYR A 572 13.40 -17.39 45.61
C TYR A 572 12.68 -16.06 45.88
N ASP A 573 13.44 -14.97 46.03
CA ASP A 573 12.92 -13.63 46.32
C ASP A 573 12.39 -12.95 45.03
N SER A 574 11.12 -12.59 45.07
CA SER A 574 10.27 -12.03 43.99
C SER A 574 10.71 -10.70 43.35
N ARG A 575 11.89 -10.15 43.67
CA ARG A 575 12.27 -8.76 43.32
C ARG A 575 13.32 -8.59 42.20
N GLN A 576 13.75 -9.66 41.52
CA GLN A 576 14.79 -9.56 40.47
C GLN A 576 14.48 -10.36 39.18
N VAL A 577 13.27 -10.21 38.62
CA VAL A 577 12.98 -10.75 37.28
C VAL A 577 13.28 -9.69 36.22
N ASP A 578 14.33 -9.92 35.42
CA ASP A 578 14.66 -9.06 34.27
C ASP A 578 13.69 -9.31 33.11
N LEU A 579 12.56 -8.60 33.12
CA LEU A 579 11.47 -8.70 32.14
C LEU A 579 11.91 -8.41 30.70
N LYS A 580 13.07 -7.76 30.51
CA LYS A 580 13.67 -7.57 29.18
C LYS A 580 14.07 -8.88 28.51
N LYS A 581 14.16 -9.99 29.26
CA LYS A 581 14.44 -11.33 28.73
C LYS A 581 13.18 -12.13 28.39
N LEU A 582 12.02 -11.74 28.94
CA LEU A 582 10.75 -12.47 28.89
C LEU A 582 9.78 -11.88 27.86
N VAL A 583 9.76 -10.56 27.78
CA VAL A 583 8.99 -9.81 26.80
C VAL A 583 9.97 -9.42 25.71
N VAL A 584 9.76 -9.92 24.49
CA VAL A 584 10.49 -9.42 23.32
C VAL A 584 10.05 -7.96 23.12
N LYS A 585 10.85 -7.03 23.63
CA LYS A 585 10.62 -5.58 23.50
C LYS A 585 11.45 -5.07 22.35
N ASP A 586 10.79 -4.53 21.32
CA ASP A 586 11.49 -3.75 20.31
C ASP A 586 12.09 -2.49 20.94
N LEU A 587 13.43 -2.40 20.93
CA LEU A 587 14.19 -1.22 21.38
C LEU A 587 14.42 -0.18 20.28
N ILE A 588 13.81 -0.35 19.10
CA ILE A 588 13.82 0.67 18.07
C ILE A 588 12.65 1.61 18.37
N LYS A 589 12.93 2.74 19.02
CA LYS A 589 12.00 3.87 19.03
C LYS A 589 11.80 4.30 17.58
N GLY A 590 10.69 3.88 16.98
CA GLY A 590 10.12 4.64 15.86
C GLY A 590 9.89 6.09 16.31
N PRO A 591 9.86 7.06 15.38
CA PRO A 591 9.53 8.43 15.72
C PRO A 591 8.23 8.43 16.54
N LYS A 592 8.24 9.14 17.69
CA LYS A 592 7.03 9.30 18.52
C LYS A 592 5.89 9.75 17.60
N PRO A 593 4.68 9.17 17.70
CA PRO A 593 3.54 9.73 16.99
C PRO A 593 3.40 11.19 17.39
N ILE A 594 3.42 12.06 16.38
CA ILE A 594 3.29 13.52 16.55
C ILE A 594 1.96 13.76 17.30
N PRO A 595 1.94 14.55 18.39
CA PRO A 595 0.69 14.86 19.09
C PRO A 595 -0.29 15.53 18.12
N LEU A 596 -1.46 14.93 17.93
CA LEU A 596 -2.50 15.45 17.03
C LEU A 596 -3.29 16.55 17.74
N ARG A 597 -3.58 17.66 17.03
CA ARG A 597 -4.50 18.69 17.55
C ARG A 597 -5.91 18.13 17.70
N THR A 598 -6.56 18.35 18.84
CA THR A 598 -7.94 17.88 19.09
C THR A 598 -8.95 18.78 18.38
N GLN A 599 -10.21 18.33 18.26
CA GLN A 599 -11.27 19.17 17.68
C GLN A 599 -11.50 20.42 18.53
N GLU A 600 -11.44 20.32 19.87
CA GLU A 600 -11.57 21.46 20.76
C GLU A 600 -10.50 22.54 20.49
N GLU A 601 -9.25 22.13 20.25
CA GLU A 601 -8.16 23.07 19.92
C GLU A 601 -8.37 23.75 18.56
N ILE A 602 -8.90 23.02 17.58
CA ILE A 602 -9.15 23.53 16.22
C ILE A 602 -10.34 24.49 16.23
N ILE A 603 -11.41 24.12 16.91
CA ILE A 603 -12.59 24.97 17.09
C ILE A 603 -12.19 26.27 17.75
N HIS A 604 -11.45 26.20 18.85
CA HIS A 604 -11.00 27.38 19.57
C HIS A 604 -10.16 28.33 18.69
N ARG A 605 -9.33 27.80 17.78
CA ARG A 605 -8.51 28.62 16.88
C ARG A 605 -9.27 29.17 15.68
N PHE A 606 -10.01 28.31 14.97
CA PHE A 606 -10.53 28.61 13.64
C PHE A 606 -11.97 29.13 13.65
N LEU A 607 -12.76 28.88 14.71
CA LEU A 607 -14.11 29.43 14.81
C LEU A 607 -14.11 30.98 14.75
N PRO A 608 -13.22 31.71 15.47
CA PRO A 608 -13.12 33.17 15.31
C PRO A 608 -12.72 33.60 13.89
N ILE A 609 -11.84 32.84 13.22
CA ILE A 609 -11.38 33.11 11.85
C ILE A 609 -12.54 33.00 10.87
N PHE A 610 -13.36 31.94 10.94
CA PHE A 610 -14.54 31.79 10.10
C PHE A 610 -15.55 32.94 10.29
N HIS A 611 -15.77 33.37 11.54
CA HIS A 611 -16.64 34.50 11.87
C HIS A 611 -16.11 35.84 11.34
N LEU A 612 -14.79 36.02 11.30
CA LEU A 612 -14.15 37.22 10.78
C LEU A 612 -14.14 37.25 9.24
N GLU A 613 -13.74 36.15 8.60
CA GLU A 613 -13.61 36.06 7.14
C GLU A 613 -14.96 36.12 6.42
N LYS A 614 -16.01 35.53 7.02
CA LYS A 614 -17.37 35.45 6.44
C LYS A 614 -17.38 34.96 4.98
N ARG A 615 -16.44 34.07 4.62
CA ARG A 615 -16.29 33.50 3.27
C ARG A 615 -17.18 32.29 3.10
N VAL A 616 -18.38 32.53 2.60
CA VAL A 616 -19.39 31.50 2.37
C VAL A 616 -19.25 30.91 0.97
N HIS A 617 -19.12 29.60 0.90
CA HIS A 617 -19.01 28.84 -0.34
C HIS A 617 -20.23 27.93 -0.51
N ARG A 618 -20.66 27.73 -1.76
CA ARG A 618 -21.76 26.82 -2.13
C ARG A 618 -21.19 25.70 -2.98
N LYS A 619 -21.66 24.46 -2.76
CA LYS A 619 -21.32 23.34 -3.65
C LYS A 619 -21.93 23.59 -5.04
N LYS A 620 -21.10 23.65 -6.09
CA LYS A 620 -21.51 23.94 -7.48
C LYS A 620 -21.82 22.69 -8.30
N VAL A 621 -21.29 21.54 -7.90
CA VAL A 621 -21.46 20.27 -8.62
C VAL A 621 -22.68 19.51 -8.09
N PRO A 622 -23.61 19.08 -8.95
CA PRO A 622 -24.76 18.27 -8.54
C PRO A 622 -24.33 16.87 -8.08
N SER A 623 -25.23 16.14 -7.42
CA SER A 623 -25.01 14.74 -7.02
C SER A 623 -26.06 13.87 -7.69
N PHE A 624 -25.70 12.63 -8.04
CA PHE A 624 -26.63 11.67 -8.62
C PHE A 624 -27.37 10.96 -7.50
N ILE A 625 -28.70 11.01 -7.49
CA ILE A 625 -29.49 10.43 -6.39
C ILE A 625 -30.65 9.64 -6.98
N ARG A 626 -30.97 8.50 -6.37
CA ARG A 626 -32.17 7.72 -6.64
C ARG A 626 -32.83 7.25 -5.35
N LYS A 627 -34.06 6.77 -5.45
CA LYS A 627 -34.72 6.10 -4.32
C LYS A 627 -34.06 4.75 -4.05
N ALA A 628 -33.87 4.41 -2.78
CA ALA A 628 -33.37 3.11 -2.36
C ALA A 628 -34.51 2.08 -2.33
N SER A 629 -34.17 0.79 -2.48
CA SER A 629 -35.13 -0.29 -2.27
C SER A 629 -34.98 -0.87 -0.85
N LYS A 630 -36.08 -1.20 -0.17
CA LYS A 630 -35.99 -1.91 1.11
C LYS A 630 -35.32 -3.28 0.93
N GLY A 631 -34.39 -3.59 1.82
CA GLY A 631 -33.53 -4.78 1.73
C GLY A 631 -32.32 -4.61 0.82
N GLU A 632 -32.15 -3.45 0.16
CA GLU A 632 -30.99 -3.17 -0.69
C GLU A 632 -29.71 -3.10 0.16
N HIS A 633 -28.72 -3.91 -0.21
CA HIS A 633 -27.41 -3.89 0.44
C HIS A 633 -26.52 -2.81 -0.19
N VAL A 634 -26.23 -1.75 0.57
CA VAL A 634 -25.47 -0.60 0.09
C VAL A 634 -24.09 -0.60 0.71
N VAL A 635 -23.08 -0.79 -0.14
CA VAL A 635 -21.67 -0.63 0.24
C VAL A 635 -21.33 0.86 0.10
N THR A 636 -21.07 1.51 1.22
CA THR A 636 -20.68 2.91 1.22
C THR A 636 -19.25 3.06 0.76
N ILE A 637 -19.04 3.72 -0.36
CA ILE A 637 -17.71 3.97 -0.95
C ILE A 637 -17.41 5.46 -0.80
N ILE A 638 -16.24 5.83 -0.30
CA ILE A 638 -15.75 7.22 -0.27
C ILE A 638 -14.35 7.22 -0.87
N ASN A 639 -14.13 7.96 -1.96
CA ASN A 639 -12.86 7.96 -2.70
C ASN A 639 -12.39 6.54 -3.10
N GLY A 640 -13.32 5.67 -3.49
CA GLY A 640 -13.01 4.29 -3.88
C GLY A 640 -12.74 3.32 -2.71
N VAL A 641 -12.78 3.79 -1.45
CA VAL A 641 -12.60 2.95 -0.26
C VAL A 641 -13.96 2.62 0.36
N VAL A 642 -14.21 1.35 0.66
CA VAL A 642 -15.42 0.93 1.38
C VAL A 642 -15.35 1.47 2.81
N ALA A 643 -16.15 2.48 3.11
CA ALA A 643 -16.18 3.13 4.42
C ALA A 643 -17.16 2.46 5.38
N THR A 644 -18.34 2.02 4.90
CA THR A 644 -19.34 1.29 5.70
C THR A 644 -20.20 0.40 4.82
N GLU A 645 -20.87 -0.61 5.38
CA GLU A 645 -21.90 -1.38 4.67
C GLU A 645 -23.21 -1.26 5.46
N LYS A 646 -24.32 -1.03 4.75
CA LYS A 646 -25.63 -0.89 5.37
C LYS A 646 -26.70 -1.52 4.49
N THR A 647 -27.56 -2.33 5.08
CA THR A 647 -28.80 -2.77 4.42
C THR A 647 -29.88 -1.73 4.69
N VAL A 648 -30.59 -1.32 3.64
CA VAL A 648 -31.66 -0.34 3.74
C VAL A 648 -32.88 -0.99 4.39
N GLU A 649 -33.32 -0.48 5.53
CA GLU A 649 -34.39 -1.09 6.35
C GLU A 649 -35.80 -0.58 5.98
N ASP A 650 -35.87 0.49 5.18
CA ASP A 650 -37.10 1.21 4.85
C ASP A 650 -37.23 1.54 3.35
N ASP A 651 -38.45 1.88 2.90
CA ASP A 651 -38.74 2.26 1.50
C ASP A 651 -38.64 3.78 1.25
N SER A 652 -38.13 4.53 2.22
CA SER A 652 -38.07 6.00 2.21
C SER A 652 -36.68 6.55 1.94
N SER A 653 -35.65 5.72 2.14
CA SER A 653 -34.26 6.09 1.99
C SER A 653 -33.87 6.31 0.53
N TRP A 654 -32.79 7.05 0.33
CA TRP A 654 -32.24 7.45 -0.96
C TRP A 654 -30.80 6.98 -1.08
N ILE A 655 -30.32 6.74 -2.30
CA ILE A 655 -28.92 6.41 -2.58
C ILE A 655 -28.27 7.60 -3.26
N VAL A 656 -27.19 8.11 -2.66
CA VAL A 656 -26.40 9.22 -3.21
C VAL A 656 -25.15 8.66 -3.86
N CYS A 657 -24.87 9.13 -5.08
CA CYS A 657 -23.63 8.94 -5.82
C CYS A 657 -23.00 10.33 -6.14
N GLY A 658 -21.90 10.66 -5.48
CA GLY A 658 -21.20 11.94 -5.62
C GLY A 658 -20.30 11.99 -6.86
N GLN A 659 -20.39 13.07 -7.65
CA GLN A 659 -19.68 13.21 -8.94
C GLN A 659 -18.15 13.34 -8.84
N VAL A 660 -17.62 13.85 -7.73
CA VAL A 660 -16.19 14.23 -7.65
C VAL A 660 -15.38 13.23 -6.82
N ALA A 661 -15.99 12.65 -5.78
CA ALA A 661 -15.33 11.76 -4.82
C ALA A 661 -15.81 10.30 -4.93
N ASN A 662 -16.63 9.98 -5.95
CA ASN A 662 -17.31 8.68 -6.12
C ASN A 662 -17.93 8.16 -4.82
N GLU A 663 -18.51 9.08 -4.03
CA GLU A 663 -19.17 8.77 -2.78
C GLU A 663 -20.46 8.01 -3.07
N TYR A 664 -20.62 6.78 -2.61
CA TYR A 664 -21.85 6.00 -2.76
C TYR A 664 -22.41 5.71 -1.37
N TYR A 665 -23.60 6.16 -0.97
CA TYR A 665 -24.12 5.88 0.39
C TYR A 665 -25.65 6.05 0.52
N PRO A 666 -26.29 5.42 1.53
CA PRO A 666 -27.69 5.63 1.81
C PRO A 666 -27.92 6.92 2.63
N LEU A 667 -28.97 7.66 2.30
CA LEU A 667 -29.39 8.91 2.90
C LEU A 667 -30.88 8.84 3.28
N THR A 668 -31.24 9.24 4.50
CA THR A 668 -32.65 9.26 4.92
C THR A 668 -33.43 10.34 4.16
N ASP A 669 -34.74 10.16 3.98
CA ASP A 669 -35.62 11.12 3.30
C ASP A 669 -35.53 12.53 3.91
N GLU A 670 -35.55 12.61 5.24
CA GLU A 670 -35.41 13.87 5.98
C GLU A 670 -34.11 14.60 5.62
N LYS A 671 -32.97 13.87 5.61
CA LYS A 671 -31.68 14.45 5.25
C LYS A 671 -31.62 14.79 3.76
N PHE A 672 -32.21 13.98 2.89
CA PHE A 672 -32.24 14.26 1.46
C PHE A 672 -32.96 15.59 1.16
N ARG A 673 -34.17 15.79 1.71
CA ARG A 673 -34.94 17.04 1.54
C ARG A 673 -34.24 18.26 2.13
N ALA A 674 -33.54 18.08 3.25
CA ALA A 674 -32.78 19.14 3.90
C ALA A 674 -31.54 19.56 3.08
N ILE A 675 -30.91 18.62 2.38
CA ILE A 675 -29.61 18.84 1.72
C ILE A 675 -29.76 19.23 0.25
N TYR A 676 -30.77 18.72 -0.45
CA TYR A 676 -30.89 18.82 -1.90
C TYR A 676 -32.17 19.54 -2.34
N ASP A 677 -32.11 20.18 -3.50
CA ASP A 677 -33.29 20.71 -4.19
C ASP A 677 -34.10 19.58 -4.80
N THR A 678 -35.20 19.23 -4.12
CA THR A 678 -36.08 18.13 -4.51
C THR A 678 -37.19 18.57 -5.47
N GLU A 679 -37.35 19.87 -5.72
CA GLU A 679 -38.41 20.41 -6.60
C GLU A 679 -37.95 20.42 -8.07
N HIS A 680 -36.64 20.53 -8.31
CA HIS A 680 -36.07 20.70 -9.66
C HIS A 680 -34.95 19.67 -9.96
N PRO A 681 -35.24 18.36 -10.04
CA PRO A 681 -34.24 17.37 -10.48
C PRO A 681 -33.93 17.52 -11.98
N GLU A 682 -32.66 17.36 -12.34
CA GLU A 682 -32.20 17.43 -13.73
C GLU A 682 -31.89 16.00 -14.26
N PRO A 683 -32.21 15.69 -15.53
CA PRO A 683 -31.84 14.41 -16.13
C PRO A 683 -30.32 14.31 -16.30
N ILE A 684 -29.77 13.09 -16.20
CA ILE A 684 -28.34 12.86 -16.38
C ILE A 684 -27.99 12.93 -17.88
N SER A 685 -27.02 13.78 -18.24
CA SER A 685 -26.58 13.97 -19.63
C SER A 685 -26.23 12.66 -20.35
N HIS A 686 -26.63 12.56 -21.63
CA HIS A 686 -26.39 11.40 -22.48
C HIS A 686 -24.99 11.34 -23.09
N THR A 687 -24.20 12.41 -22.97
CA THR A 687 -22.90 12.55 -23.64
C THR A 687 -21.74 11.85 -22.93
N ASN A 688 -21.88 11.51 -21.64
CA ASN A 688 -20.85 10.81 -20.87
C ASN A 688 -21.17 9.31 -20.74
N PRO A 689 -20.38 8.39 -21.34
CA PRO A 689 -20.57 6.95 -21.21
C PRO A 689 -20.52 6.43 -19.76
N GLN A 690 -19.77 7.08 -18.86
CA GLN A 690 -19.71 6.72 -17.43
C GLN A 690 -21.06 6.87 -16.71
N HIS A 691 -22.00 7.62 -17.28
CA HIS A 691 -23.33 7.82 -16.72
C HIS A 691 -24.37 6.80 -17.22
N LEU A 692 -23.98 5.82 -18.05
CA LEU A 692 -24.87 4.74 -18.51
C LEU A 692 -25.49 3.98 -17.34
N PHE A 693 -24.66 3.44 -16.45
CA PHE A 693 -25.10 2.72 -15.26
C PHE A 693 -26.05 3.56 -14.38
N LEU A 694 -25.73 4.84 -14.17
CA LEU A 694 -26.56 5.72 -13.34
C LEU A 694 -27.96 5.91 -13.93
N ARG A 695 -28.08 6.05 -15.25
CA ARG A 695 -29.37 6.18 -15.93
C ARG A 695 -30.17 4.87 -15.92
N GLU A 696 -29.51 3.75 -16.20
CA GLU A 696 -30.13 2.42 -16.18
C GLU A 696 -30.66 2.05 -14.79
N ASN A 697 -30.05 2.59 -13.74
CA ASN A 697 -30.45 2.38 -12.35
C ASN A 697 -31.36 3.50 -11.80
N GLY A 698 -31.85 4.41 -12.64
CA GLY A 698 -32.85 5.41 -12.26
C GLY A 698 -32.34 6.59 -11.43
N PHE A 699 -31.04 6.89 -11.49
CA PHE A 699 -30.49 8.10 -10.86
C PHE A 699 -30.86 9.37 -11.63
N GLN A 700 -31.07 10.46 -10.90
CA GLN A 700 -31.27 11.82 -11.41
C GLN A 700 -30.26 12.77 -10.76
N GLN A 701 -30.02 13.93 -11.37
CA GLN A 701 -29.13 14.95 -10.80
C GLN A 701 -29.89 15.87 -9.85
N TYR A 702 -29.32 16.08 -8.66
CA TYR A 702 -29.86 16.98 -7.65
C TYR A 702 -28.82 18.03 -7.24
N ARG A 703 -29.25 19.29 -7.17
CA ARG A 703 -28.40 20.40 -6.70
C ARG A 703 -28.40 20.47 -5.19
N SER A 704 -27.23 20.72 -4.59
CA SER A 704 -27.09 20.88 -3.14
C SER A 704 -27.53 22.28 -2.68
N LYS A 705 -28.33 22.33 -1.62
CA LYS A 705 -28.71 23.54 -0.89
C LYS A 705 -27.61 24.02 0.08
N ARG A 706 -26.64 23.15 0.40
CA ARG A 706 -25.64 23.41 1.46
C ARG A 706 -24.67 24.53 1.10
N LYS A 707 -24.38 25.32 2.13
CA LYS A 707 -23.29 26.31 2.16
C LYS A 707 -22.34 25.97 3.30
N VAL A 708 -21.09 26.37 3.16
CA VAL A 708 -20.06 26.21 4.19
C VAL A 708 -19.27 27.50 4.34
N TYR A 709 -18.80 27.79 5.55
CA TYR A 709 -17.63 28.63 5.73
C TYR A 709 -16.40 27.83 5.31
N ALA A 710 -15.45 28.48 4.63
CA ALA A 710 -14.20 27.83 4.25
C ALA A 710 -13.01 28.79 4.38
N HIS A 711 -11.92 28.26 4.90
CA HIS A 711 -10.68 28.97 5.17
C HIS A 711 -9.54 28.19 4.52
N GLU A 712 -8.76 28.85 3.66
CA GLU A 712 -7.62 28.23 2.96
C GLU A 712 -6.42 28.26 3.91
N VAL A 713 -5.89 27.08 4.23
CA VAL A 713 -4.80 26.87 5.19
C VAL A 713 -3.54 27.56 4.69
N ASP A 714 -2.99 28.46 5.50
CA ASP A 714 -1.75 29.17 5.21
C ASP A 714 -0.55 28.67 6.05
N GLU A 715 0.61 29.31 5.91
CA GLU A 715 1.82 28.88 6.63
C GLU A 715 1.73 29.14 8.15
N SER A 716 0.96 30.15 8.59
CA SER A 716 0.69 30.41 10.01
C SER A 716 -0.15 29.29 10.63
N ASP A 717 -1.12 28.78 9.87
CA ASP A 717 -1.92 27.63 10.29
C ASP A 717 -1.10 26.35 10.31
N MET A 718 -0.26 26.14 9.28
CA MET A 718 0.66 25.01 9.26
C MET A 718 1.60 25.03 10.46
N HIS A 719 2.07 26.20 10.90
CA HIS A 719 2.86 26.34 12.12
C HIS A 719 2.08 25.91 13.37
N PHE A 720 0.80 26.28 13.47
CA PHE A 720 -0.08 25.83 14.55
C PHE A 720 -0.25 24.31 14.60
N PHE A 721 -0.41 23.67 13.44
CA PHE A 721 -0.55 22.22 13.33
C PHE A 721 0.76 21.45 13.53
N ARG A 722 1.93 22.07 13.31
CA ARG A 722 3.26 21.44 13.44
C ARG A 722 3.82 21.39 14.87
N GLN A 723 3.24 22.12 15.83
CA GLN A 723 3.65 22.19 17.26
C GLN A 723 5.16 22.39 17.47
N ASP A 724 5.62 23.64 17.60
CA ASP A 724 7.04 24.04 17.74
C ASP A 724 7.92 23.13 18.60
N SER A 725 8.58 22.17 17.98
CA SER A 725 9.83 21.61 18.47
C SER A 725 10.97 22.24 17.66
N THR A 726 11.84 22.95 18.37
CA THR A 726 13.02 23.72 17.91
C THR A 726 13.65 23.30 16.57
N PRO A 727 14.14 24.28 15.77
CA PRO A 727 14.68 24.03 14.45
C PRO A 727 16.08 23.39 14.54
N THR A 728 16.13 22.06 14.58
CA THR A 728 17.34 21.31 14.24
C THR A 728 17.01 20.36 13.10
N THR A 729 17.49 20.76 11.91
CA THR A 729 17.76 19.95 10.71
C THR A 729 17.03 18.61 10.60
N THR A 730 16.06 18.56 9.67
CA THR A 730 15.31 17.38 9.18
C THR A 730 14.04 17.02 9.97
N THR A 731 13.17 18.00 10.25
CA THR A 731 11.81 17.74 10.71
C THR A 731 10.81 17.62 9.54
N THR A 732 9.97 16.61 9.63
CA THR A 732 9.00 16.13 8.64
C THR A 732 7.97 17.20 8.24
N LYS A 733 7.74 17.33 6.93
CA LYS A 733 6.77 18.26 6.28
C LYS A 733 5.29 18.00 6.60
N GLU A 734 4.96 16.98 7.39
CA GLU A 734 3.59 16.50 7.56
C GLU A 734 2.94 17.04 8.83
N ALA A 735 1.69 17.51 8.72
CA ALA A 735 0.88 18.00 9.82
C ALA A 735 -0.48 17.30 9.84
N TYR A 736 -1.00 17.01 11.02
CA TYR A 736 -2.22 16.22 11.21
C TYR A 736 -3.06 16.78 12.36
N PHE A 737 -4.38 16.59 12.28
CA PHE A 737 -5.31 16.92 13.34
C PHE A 737 -6.40 15.85 13.49
N MET A 738 -7.09 15.79 14.62
CA MET A 738 -8.18 14.85 14.85
C MET A 738 -9.45 15.33 14.15
N ALA A 739 -10.00 14.60 13.18
CA ALA A 739 -11.28 14.93 12.56
C ALA A 739 -12.47 14.75 13.52
N PRO A 740 -13.64 15.37 13.25
CA PRO A 740 -14.85 15.24 14.08
C PRO A 740 -15.33 13.80 14.30
N TRP A 741 -15.05 12.91 13.33
CA TRP A 741 -15.39 11.49 13.40
C TRP A 741 -14.28 10.61 14.05
N GLY A 742 -13.26 11.23 14.67
CA GLY A 742 -12.27 10.55 15.52
C GLY A 742 -11.08 9.92 14.80
N SER A 743 -10.82 10.27 13.53
CA SER A 743 -9.63 9.82 12.79
C SER A 743 -8.58 10.93 12.64
N PRO A 744 -7.27 10.62 12.65
CA PRO A 744 -6.24 11.57 12.21
C PRO A 744 -6.50 11.99 10.76
N ASN A 745 -6.48 13.29 10.50
CA ASN A 745 -6.70 13.89 9.19
C ASN A 745 -5.48 14.74 8.85
N ARG A 746 -4.84 14.43 7.71
CA ARG A 746 -3.67 15.16 7.22
C ARG A 746 -4.09 16.54 6.71
N ILE A 747 -3.30 17.55 7.02
CA ILE A 747 -3.53 18.92 6.55
C ILE A 747 -2.28 19.44 5.83
N GLU A 748 -2.51 20.05 4.68
CA GLU A 748 -1.47 20.59 3.81
C GLU A 748 -1.73 22.08 3.53
N LEU A 749 -0.66 22.79 3.16
CA LEU A 749 -0.74 24.18 2.75
C LEU A 749 -1.69 24.33 1.55
N GLY A 750 -2.68 25.21 1.67
CA GLY A 750 -3.68 25.47 0.63
C GLY A 750 -4.91 24.56 0.66
N ASP A 751 -5.01 23.61 1.60
CA ASP A 751 -6.25 22.90 1.87
C ASP A 751 -7.33 23.82 2.43
N TYR A 752 -8.59 23.35 2.47
CA TYR A 752 -9.68 24.12 3.07
C TYR A 752 -10.17 23.47 4.36
N LEU A 753 -10.09 24.21 5.46
CA LEU A 753 -10.88 23.91 6.66
C LEU A 753 -12.28 24.45 6.43
N VAL A 754 -13.29 23.64 6.75
CA VAL A 754 -14.70 23.99 6.52
C VAL A 754 -15.56 23.79 7.74
N LEU A 755 -16.52 24.69 7.89
CA LEU A 755 -17.54 24.70 8.93
C LEU A 755 -18.92 24.88 8.27
N GLN A 756 -19.93 24.16 8.75
CA GLN A 756 -21.28 24.24 8.17
C GLN A 756 -21.92 25.63 8.38
N TYR A 757 -22.63 26.14 7.37
CA TYR A 757 -23.36 27.42 7.40
C TYR A 757 -24.89 27.18 7.45
N PRO A 758 -25.70 28.01 8.13
CA PRO A 758 -25.31 29.16 8.96
C PRO A 758 -24.90 28.77 10.39
N ASP A 759 -25.42 27.64 10.90
CA ASP A 759 -25.25 27.18 12.29
C ASP A 759 -24.52 25.82 12.33
N GLY A 760 -23.19 25.85 12.18
CA GLY A 760 -22.37 24.64 12.25
C GLY A 760 -22.30 24.07 13.67
N LYS A 761 -22.26 22.74 13.80
CA LYS A 761 -22.17 22.02 15.08
C LYS A 761 -20.79 22.11 15.75
N ASP A 762 -20.09 23.22 15.58
CA ASP A 762 -18.66 23.44 15.88
C ASP A 762 -17.68 22.47 15.19
N ASP A 763 -18.11 21.33 14.64
CA ASP A 763 -17.23 20.39 13.93
C ASP A 763 -16.52 21.01 12.71
N ILE A 764 -15.19 21.08 12.75
CA ILE A 764 -14.35 21.56 11.64
C ILE A 764 -13.65 20.39 10.98
N TYR A 765 -13.83 20.26 9.66
CA TYR A 765 -13.21 19.20 8.86
C TYR A 765 -12.44 19.77 7.68
N ARG A 766 -11.50 18.98 7.14
CA ARG A 766 -10.64 19.35 6.02
C ARG A 766 -11.21 18.82 4.71
N ILE A 767 -11.22 19.66 3.69
CA ILE A 767 -11.41 19.29 2.29
C ILE A 767 -10.11 19.62 1.55
N GLU A 768 -9.61 18.65 0.78
CA GLU A 768 -8.41 18.82 -0.04
C GLU A 768 -8.58 19.96 -1.05
N ARG A 769 -7.49 20.69 -1.32
CA ARG A 769 -7.49 21.88 -2.16
C ARG A 769 -8.18 21.71 -3.51
N THR A 770 -7.81 20.68 -4.27
CA THR A 770 -8.35 20.45 -5.63
C THR A 770 -9.81 20.00 -5.58
N LEU A 771 -10.19 19.15 -4.62
CA LEU A 771 -11.57 18.74 -4.36
C LEU A 771 -12.46 19.93 -3.98
N PHE A 772 -11.96 20.82 -3.12
CA PHE A 772 -12.70 22.01 -2.72
C PHE A 772 -12.92 22.95 -3.92
N LYS A 773 -11.86 23.27 -4.67
CA LYS A 773 -11.94 24.13 -5.87
C LYS A 773 -12.80 23.52 -6.99
N GLY A 774 -12.79 22.19 -7.12
CA GLY A 774 -13.62 21.43 -8.05
C GLY A 774 -15.10 21.41 -7.64
N SER A 775 -15.39 21.37 -6.34
CA SER A 775 -16.74 21.13 -5.83
C SER A 775 -17.48 22.36 -5.33
N TYR A 776 -16.77 23.42 -4.93
CA TYR A 776 -17.33 24.62 -4.31
C TYR A 776 -17.03 25.88 -5.13
N ALA A 777 -17.94 26.86 -5.03
CA ALA A 777 -17.78 28.21 -5.56
C ALA A 777 -18.03 29.23 -4.45
N ASP A 778 -17.22 30.30 -4.45
CA ASP A 778 -17.41 31.44 -3.56
C ASP A 778 -18.69 32.20 -3.98
N VAL A 779 -19.61 32.36 -3.03
CA VAL A 779 -20.91 33.01 -3.24
C VAL A 779 -20.74 34.49 -3.65
N ARG A 780 -19.69 35.19 -3.15
CA ARG A 780 -19.43 36.60 -3.49
C ARG A 780 -18.86 36.76 -4.90
N ARG A 781 -17.88 35.93 -5.27
CA ARG A 781 -17.31 35.92 -6.64
C ARG A 781 -18.35 35.56 -7.68
N THR A 782 -19.25 34.63 -7.40
CA THR A 782 -20.31 34.24 -8.35
C THR A 782 -21.25 35.42 -8.65
N SER A 783 -21.57 36.26 -7.66
CA SER A 783 -22.38 37.46 -7.88
C SER A 783 -21.66 38.55 -8.70
N MET A 784 -20.35 38.75 -8.47
CA MET A 784 -19.55 39.72 -9.23
C MET A 784 -19.26 39.23 -10.66
N GLN A 785 -19.05 37.93 -10.84
CA GLN A 785 -18.85 37.31 -12.16
C GLN A 785 -20.14 37.38 -12.99
N GLN A 786 -21.31 37.06 -12.39
CA GLN A 786 -22.60 37.25 -13.06
C GLN A 786 -22.90 38.72 -13.39
N GLN A 787 -22.51 39.66 -12.53
CA GLN A 787 -22.61 41.08 -12.86
C GLN A 787 -21.67 41.47 -14.00
N ALA A 788 -20.45 40.96 -14.03
CA ALA A 788 -19.49 41.21 -15.10
C ALA A 788 -19.90 40.57 -16.44
N ASP A 789 -20.46 39.35 -16.41
CA ASP A 789 -20.93 38.64 -17.59
C ASP A 789 -22.19 39.30 -18.16
N ASN A 790 -23.15 39.71 -17.29
CA ASN A 790 -24.29 40.54 -17.70
C ASN A 790 -23.84 41.89 -18.28
N LEU A 791 -22.78 42.50 -17.74
CA LEU A 791 -22.25 43.76 -18.26
C LEU A 791 -21.59 43.55 -19.63
N ARG A 792 -20.84 42.47 -19.82
CA ARG A 792 -20.25 42.10 -21.10
C ARG A 792 -21.31 41.85 -22.16
N GLU A 793 -22.32 41.04 -21.85
CA GLU A 793 -23.42 40.74 -22.77
C GLU A 793 -24.20 42.00 -23.18
N ARG A 794 -24.50 42.89 -22.22
CA ARG A 794 -25.10 44.20 -22.51
C ARG A 794 -24.20 45.10 -23.35
N THR A 795 -22.89 45.08 -23.12
CA THR A 795 -21.92 45.87 -23.90
C THR A 795 -21.86 45.37 -25.34
N THR A 796 -21.84 44.04 -25.55
CA THR A 796 -21.84 43.43 -26.89
C THR A 796 -23.13 43.74 -27.66
N VAL A 797 -24.29 43.69 -27.02
CA VAL A 797 -25.57 44.10 -27.64
C VAL A 797 -25.55 45.59 -28.03
N LEU A 798 -24.93 46.44 -27.20
CA LEU A 798 -24.81 47.86 -27.48
C LEU A 798 -23.88 48.13 -28.68
N GLU A 799 -22.73 47.47 -28.73
CA GLU A 799 -21.77 47.58 -29.83
C GLU A 799 -22.40 47.15 -31.15
N HIS A 800 -23.20 46.08 -31.14
CA HIS A 800 -23.95 45.64 -32.31
C HIS A 800 -24.97 46.69 -32.78
N ARG A 801 -25.77 47.24 -31.86
CA ARG A 801 -26.76 48.28 -32.19
C ARG A 801 -26.11 49.59 -32.65
N MET A 802 -24.93 49.91 -32.11
CA MET A 802 -24.16 51.09 -32.53
C MET A 802 -23.59 50.90 -33.94
N ALA A 803 -23.10 49.70 -34.26
CA ALA A 803 -22.67 49.37 -35.62
C ALA A 803 -23.84 49.46 -36.63
N GLU A 804 -25.01 48.90 -36.29
CA GLU A 804 -26.23 49.04 -37.11
C GLU A 804 -26.64 50.51 -37.30
N TYR A 805 -26.57 51.33 -36.24
CA TYR A 805 -26.93 52.75 -36.32
C TYR A 805 -25.96 53.54 -37.21
N LEU A 806 -24.66 53.26 -37.12
CA LEU A 806 -23.62 53.93 -37.92
C LEU A 806 -23.67 53.50 -39.40
N GLU A 807 -24.03 52.24 -39.69
CA GLU A 807 -24.32 51.80 -41.05
C GLU A 807 -25.54 52.52 -41.64
N GLN A 808 -26.57 52.76 -40.84
CA GLN A 808 -27.77 53.50 -41.26
C GLN A 808 -27.56 55.01 -41.32
N ASN A 809 -26.55 55.55 -40.63
CA ASN A 809 -26.30 56.98 -40.51
C ASN A 809 -24.79 57.33 -40.66
N PRO A 810 -24.21 57.17 -41.87
CA PRO A 810 -22.76 57.26 -42.09
C PRO A 810 -22.14 58.64 -41.78
N GLY A 811 -22.95 59.71 -41.72
CA GLY A 811 -22.50 61.04 -41.32
C GLY A 811 -22.02 61.15 -39.87
N PHE A 812 -22.31 60.15 -39.03
CA PHE A 812 -21.89 60.12 -37.62
C PHE A 812 -20.64 59.27 -37.36
N ALA A 813 -20.05 58.63 -38.39
CA ALA A 813 -18.82 57.86 -38.25
C ALA A 813 -17.65 58.62 -37.58
N PRO A 814 -17.43 59.93 -37.84
CA PRO A 814 -16.37 60.69 -37.15
C PRO A 814 -16.60 60.86 -35.63
N LEU A 815 -17.84 60.68 -35.18
CA LEU A 815 -18.27 60.85 -33.78
C LEU A 815 -18.41 59.50 -33.04
N GLU A 816 -18.01 58.38 -33.67
CA GLU A 816 -18.14 57.04 -33.08
C GLU A 816 -17.51 56.94 -31.68
N GLY A 817 -16.33 57.55 -31.50
CA GLY A 817 -15.65 57.59 -30.20
C GLY A 817 -16.46 58.32 -29.13
N ASP A 818 -17.06 59.46 -29.48
CA ASP A 818 -17.84 60.27 -28.55
C ASP A 818 -19.17 59.59 -28.20
N ILE A 819 -19.82 58.97 -29.19
CA ILE A 819 -21.05 58.20 -29.00
C ILE A 819 -20.80 57.00 -28.07
N ARG A 820 -19.70 56.27 -28.30
CA ARG A 820 -19.30 55.13 -27.47
C ARG A 820 -19.03 55.55 -26.02
N ASN A 821 -18.30 56.65 -25.83
CA ASN A 821 -18.00 57.20 -24.50
C ASN A 821 -19.28 57.64 -23.77
N HIS A 822 -20.22 58.26 -24.48
CA HIS A 822 -21.48 58.72 -23.90
C HIS A 822 -22.39 57.55 -23.49
N LEU A 823 -22.48 56.50 -24.32
CA LEU A 823 -23.24 55.28 -24.03
C LEU A 823 -22.67 54.51 -22.83
N GLN A 824 -21.33 54.40 -22.72
CA GLN A 824 -20.68 53.79 -21.57
C GLN A 824 -20.95 54.57 -20.27
N ALA A 825 -20.93 55.91 -20.32
CA ALA A 825 -21.28 56.76 -19.17
C ALA A 825 -22.75 56.59 -18.74
N LEU A 826 -23.67 56.46 -19.70
CA LEU A 826 -25.10 56.26 -19.46
C LEU A 826 -25.39 54.89 -18.83
N MET A 827 -24.71 53.83 -19.28
CA MET A 827 -24.78 52.49 -18.67
C MET A 827 -24.22 52.47 -17.25
N ALA A 828 -23.12 53.17 -16.99
CA ALA A 828 -22.56 53.30 -15.65
C ALA A 828 -23.53 53.99 -14.68
N ALA A 829 -24.23 55.05 -15.13
CA ALA A 829 -25.24 55.75 -14.35
C ALA A 829 -26.49 54.89 -14.08
N LEU A 830 -26.94 54.08 -15.05
CA LEU A 830 -28.07 53.16 -14.89
C LEU A 830 -27.76 52.03 -13.88
N ASN A 831 -26.54 51.49 -13.89
CA ASN A 831 -26.11 50.49 -12.92
C ASN A 831 -26.01 51.06 -11.49
N GLN A 832 -25.59 52.31 -11.33
CA GLN A 832 -25.59 52.97 -10.02
C GLN A 832 -27.03 53.13 -9.47
N ARG A 833 -28.02 53.41 -10.32
CA ARG A 833 -29.44 53.51 -9.91
C ARG A 833 -30.08 52.16 -9.56
N GLN A 834 -29.69 51.06 -10.22
CA GLN A 834 -30.21 49.73 -9.88
C GLN A 834 -29.65 49.22 -8.53
N ASN A 835 -28.39 49.52 -8.22
CA ASN A 835 -27.76 49.13 -6.96
C ASN A 835 -28.31 49.89 -5.74
N THR A 836 -28.78 51.13 -5.90
CA THR A 836 -29.41 51.91 -4.80
C THR A 836 -30.88 51.54 -4.54
N ALA A 837 -31.56 50.96 -5.52
CA ALA A 837 -32.93 50.44 -5.34
C ALA A 837 -32.96 49.10 -4.58
N SER A 838 -31.90 48.29 -4.66
CA SER A 838 -31.78 47.02 -3.94
C SER A 838 -31.39 47.15 -2.46
N SER A 839 -30.92 48.32 -2.02
CA SER A 839 -30.53 48.57 -0.61
C SER A 839 -31.59 49.30 0.22
N SER A 840 -32.74 49.65 -0.37
CA SER A 840 -33.81 50.45 0.27
C SER A 840 -35.13 49.66 0.43
N SER A 841 -35.04 48.43 0.96
CA SER A 841 -36.21 47.68 1.44
C SER A 841 -36.14 47.39 2.94
N LEU A 842 -35.89 48.41 3.76
CA LEU A 842 -36.20 48.39 5.18
C LEU A 842 -36.65 49.79 5.64
N SER A 843 -37.88 49.83 6.14
CA SER A 843 -38.61 50.93 6.80
C SER A 843 -38.87 52.23 6.02
N LEU A 844 -40.07 52.33 5.44
CA LEU A 844 -40.85 53.57 5.43
C LEU A 844 -42.21 53.27 6.07
N SER A 845 -42.33 53.54 7.37
CA SER A 845 -43.57 54.10 7.92
C SER A 845 -43.42 55.61 7.82
N SER A 846 -44.25 56.24 6.99
CA SER A 846 -44.41 57.69 6.79
C SER A 846 -44.67 58.44 8.10
N PRO A 847 -44.49 59.78 8.16
CA PRO A 847 -44.24 60.75 7.09
C PRO A 847 -42.82 61.33 7.03
#